data_AF-A0A7V8QZ16-F1
#
_entry.id   AF-A0A7V8QZ16-F1
#
_cell.length_a   1.000
_cell.length_b   1.000
_cell.length_c   1.000
_cell.angle_alpha   90.00
_cell.angle_beta   90.00
_cell.angle_gamma   90.00
#
_symmetry.space_group_name_H-M   'P 1'
#
loop_
_entity.id
_entity.type
_entity.pdbx_description
1 polymer ?
#
loop_
_entity_poly.entity_id
_entity_poly.type
_entity_poly.pdbx_seq_one_letter_code
_entity_poly.pdbx_strand_id
1 'polypeptide(L)'
;MRNSMMPVASINQSLRPDDARVRLSVDGLQIFAEKGMSVAAAIEATGRHEFSRGIKGDGRGLFCGMGVCHDCLVTIDGKVSQRACMTTVDNDMQVLRPAARPDLAAGQIADLCGVPQSLTTRTMDVLIVGAGPAGLAAAQVLAAAGAKVTVIDERPSAGGQYFKQPSTRSAAERLSGDEQALSGAALIGDVRDHGVTFLSATVVWGAARDDDGSLIIACYGSGHAFYCKPKILIIATGAYERPTPLRGWTLPGAMTTGAAQTLLRSYGTVPGRRIIVAGNGPLNMQVANELRKAGASIVALLEAAPPPWSRPRAALGLLTTDPALARHGLRQISTLRSAGVKIGWNSVLTSINGSERVESVTFAGPGGETNLDADTVLIGGNFTSSNELSRLLGCNHEVIDGDLRAVRGLDGQTTLANVHIVGEAARFGGAHVAMAEGQIAAAAIARKLGLLVQSDESTAKRLARHRRFQGALWQVFAPKDDAKTKTAIPPDDALICRCEGVTHGVLRTLSADSAQDVSTLKRLSRAGMGRCQSRYCGKAIADVAKERHLTGETSGFLAPQMPLRPIPLAALAVEKPEWGGHKRALLPEKPPVASPQALSVVETSTLVIGAGIAGLSTALFLAREGEDVVVVERAFANSLASGGNAGSLHAQLLSFDHGARAEGGGGAAAQTLPLQRDSIALWAALQSELGQDFEMKVTGGLMVAETDDHMRFLAEKVGVECRAGIDCRLIGQEELRSLEPALSSHFVGAAYCSQEGKINPLVATQYILEAARRDGAQVFENCEVTGITTSDDGFEVKTSRGIVRAKRIVNAAGAFASRIGAMLGVDVPVFGAPLQMVVTEAAAPLISCLVAHADRHLTLKQAANGNFIIGGGWTAGLDPVHQHPRPLLSSLEGNLWVAQHVVPALRKLHVIRSWAAMNINIDGAPILGEHPSMPGFFNAVTSNGYTLGPIVGQLTSRLVLGRETDRALQPFSISRFQKGRA
;
A
#
# COMPACT_ATOMS: atom_id res chain seq x y z
N MET A 1 15.11 -21.67 44.02
CA MET A 1 14.10 -21.87 45.09
C MET A 1 12.72 -21.82 44.46
N ARG A 2 11.97 -22.91 44.62
CA ARG A 2 10.62 -23.28 44.14
C ARG A 2 9.88 -22.30 43.19
N ASN A 3 9.93 -22.65 41.90
CA ASN A 3 8.96 -22.27 40.86
C ASN A 3 7.54 -22.65 41.30
N SER A 4 6.75 -21.67 41.70
CA SER A 4 5.29 -21.78 41.78
C SER A 4 4.69 -21.22 40.48
N MET A 5 4.87 -21.94 39.37
CA MET A 5 3.89 -21.88 38.29
C MET A 5 2.57 -22.35 38.89
N MET A 6 1.57 -21.47 39.00
CA MET A 6 0.20 -21.98 38.97
C MET A 6 0.05 -22.67 37.61
N PRO A 7 -0.36 -23.95 37.57
CA PRO A 7 -0.55 -24.63 36.30
C PRO A 7 -1.66 -23.93 35.53
N VAL A 8 -1.47 -23.76 34.22
CA VAL A 8 -2.45 -23.28 33.24
C VAL A 8 -3.81 -24.02 33.35
N ALA A 9 -3.82 -25.19 34.01
CA ALA A 9 -4.99 -25.98 34.33
C ALA A 9 -5.97 -25.36 35.36
N SER A 10 -5.55 -24.44 36.24
CA SER A 10 -6.45 -23.97 37.33
C SER A 10 -7.49 -22.93 36.91
N ILE A 11 -7.36 -22.31 35.74
CA ILE A 11 -8.38 -21.38 35.20
C ILE A 11 -9.41 -22.13 34.35
N ASN A 12 -9.05 -23.29 33.75
CA ASN A 12 -9.94 -24.03 32.86
C ASN A 12 -10.79 -25.12 33.54
N GLN A 13 -10.46 -25.58 34.76
CA GLN A 13 -11.13 -26.74 35.37
C GLN A 13 -12.44 -26.45 36.14
N SER A 14 -12.83 -25.19 36.36
CA SER A 14 -14.05 -24.85 37.11
C SER A 14 -15.25 -24.41 36.26
N LEU A 15 -15.15 -24.45 34.93
CA LEU A 15 -16.03 -23.66 34.06
C LEU A 15 -16.93 -24.54 33.19
N ARG A 16 -18.17 -24.75 33.62
CA ARG A 16 -19.26 -25.26 32.76
C ARG A 16 -19.77 -24.12 31.84
N PRO A 17 -20.27 -24.41 30.63
CA PRO A 17 -20.92 -23.41 29.78
C PRO A 17 -22.11 -22.74 30.49
N ASP A 18 -22.29 -21.43 30.32
CA ASP A 18 -23.58 -20.74 30.49
C ASP A 18 -23.86 -19.91 29.22
N ASP A 19 -25.06 -19.34 29.10
CA ASP A 19 -25.50 -18.59 27.91
C ASP A 19 -24.64 -17.36 27.54
N ALA A 20 -23.74 -16.91 28.42
CA ALA A 20 -22.87 -15.75 28.21
C ALA A 20 -21.47 -16.12 27.65
N ARG A 21 -21.13 -17.40 27.53
CA ARG A 21 -19.81 -17.86 27.08
C ARG A 21 -19.88 -18.76 25.84
N VAL A 22 -18.88 -18.63 24.99
CA VAL A 22 -18.68 -19.46 23.80
C VAL A 22 -17.43 -20.33 23.94
N ARG A 23 -17.49 -21.53 23.35
CA ARG A 23 -16.35 -22.44 23.26
C ARG A 23 -15.66 -22.23 21.92
N LEU A 24 -14.33 -22.20 21.89
CA LEU A 24 -13.54 -22.18 20.66
C LEU A 24 -12.27 -23.01 20.81
N SER A 25 -11.72 -23.48 19.70
CA SER A 25 -10.42 -24.17 19.68
C SER A 25 -9.34 -23.24 19.13
N VAL A 26 -8.19 -23.19 19.80
CA VAL A 26 -6.99 -22.48 19.33
C VAL A 26 -5.85 -23.49 19.23
N ASP A 27 -5.49 -23.86 18.00
CA ASP A 27 -4.54 -24.95 17.69
C ASP A 27 -4.85 -26.26 18.41
N GLY A 28 -6.13 -26.65 18.39
CA GLY A 28 -6.62 -27.86 19.05
C GLY A 28 -6.88 -27.70 20.55
N LEU A 29 -6.39 -26.65 21.20
CA LEU A 29 -6.68 -26.39 22.61
C LEU A 29 -8.05 -25.73 22.76
N GLN A 30 -8.92 -26.37 23.55
CA GLN A 30 -10.22 -25.79 23.90
C GLN A 30 -10.05 -24.64 24.90
N ILE A 31 -10.66 -23.50 24.58
CA ILE A 31 -10.74 -22.33 25.47
C ILE A 31 -12.18 -21.83 25.51
N PHE A 32 -12.53 -21.14 26.60
CA PHE A 32 -13.82 -20.48 26.75
C PHE A 32 -13.62 -18.97 26.75
N ALA A 33 -14.46 -18.26 26.01
CA ALA A 33 -14.45 -16.81 25.93
C ALA A 33 -15.84 -16.25 26.19
N GLU A 34 -15.91 -15.01 26.63
CA GLU A 34 -17.18 -14.32 26.77
C GLU A 34 -17.73 -13.93 25.39
N LYS A 35 -19.04 -14.06 25.19
CA LYS A 35 -19.69 -13.63 23.96
C LYS A 35 -19.42 -12.14 23.72
N GLY A 36 -19.05 -11.77 22.50
CA GLY A 36 -18.71 -10.40 22.12
C GLY A 36 -17.23 -10.04 22.24
N MET A 37 -16.38 -10.92 22.81
CA MET A 37 -14.92 -10.78 22.72
C MET A 37 -14.46 -10.83 21.26
N SER A 38 -13.35 -10.16 20.95
CA SER A 38 -12.58 -10.50 19.75
C SER A 38 -11.77 -11.78 19.96
N VAL A 39 -11.45 -12.48 18.88
CA VAL A 39 -10.54 -13.64 18.90
C VAL A 39 -9.19 -13.26 19.52
N ALA A 40 -8.68 -12.06 19.24
CA ALA A 40 -7.44 -11.59 19.86
C ALA A 40 -7.58 -11.42 21.38
N ALA A 41 -8.68 -10.85 21.84
CA ALA A 41 -8.94 -10.68 23.27
C ALA A 41 -9.09 -12.03 23.99
N ALA A 42 -9.71 -13.01 23.34
CA ALA A 42 -9.86 -14.37 23.87
C ALA A 42 -8.50 -15.08 24.00
N ILE A 43 -7.65 -14.97 22.98
CA ILE A 43 -6.29 -15.55 23.01
C ILE A 43 -5.43 -14.87 24.07
N GLU A 44 -5.41 -13.53 24.12
CA GLU A 44 -4.66 -12.76 25.13
C GLU A 44 -5.10 -13.07 26.57
N ALA A 45 -6.39 -13.32 26.79
CA ALA A 45 -6.92 -13.68 28.11
C ALA A 45 -6.33 -15.00 28.66
N THR A 46 -5.77 -15.86 27.79
CA THR A 46 -5.08 -17.09 28.20
C THR A 46 -3.59 -16.89 28.53
N GLY A 47 -3.07 -15.65 28.37
CA GLY A 47 -1.64 -15.35 28.52
C GLY A 47 -0.79 -15.78 27.32
N ARG A 48 -1.41 -16.07 26.16
CA ARG A 48 -0.73 -16.40 24.91
C ARG A 48 -0.64 -15.16 24.05
N HIS A 49 0.58 -14.67 23.82
CA HIS A 49 0.81 -13.41 23.08
C HIS A 49 1.11 -13.61 21.58
N GLU A 50 1.35 -14.84 21.11
CA GLU A 50 1.70 -15.12 19.71
C GLU A 50 0.45 -15.46 18.88
N PHE A 51 0.34 -14.85 17.71
CA PHE A 51 -0.79 -14.98 16.78
C PHE A 51 -0.38 -15.48 15.39
N SER A 52 0.74 -14.99 14.88
CA SER A 52 1.19 -15.27 13.52
C SER A 52 2.71 -15.28 13.43
N ARG A 53 3.24 -15.49 12.22
CA ARG A 53 4.67 -15.44 11.94
C ARG A 53 4.99 -14.41 10.86
N GLY A 54 6.10 -13.71 11.03
CA GLY A 54 6.68 -12.86 10.01
C GLY A 54 7.25 -13.67 8.85
N ILE A 55 7.64 -12.98 7.77
CA ILE A 55 8.18 -13.64 6.56
C ILE A 55 9.48 -14.42 6.83
N LYS A 56 10.20 -14.09 7.91
CA LYS A 56 11.41 -14.78 8.37
C LYS A 56 11.12 -15.89 9.40
N GLY A 57 9.84 -16.17 9.69
CA GLY A 57 9.40 -17.20 10.62
C GLY A 57 9.28 -16.76 12.09
N ASP A 58 9.66 -15.51 12.39
CA ASP A 58 9.62 -14.93 13.73
C ASP A 58 8.20 -14.72 14.24
N GLY A 59 7.96 -15.02 15.53
CA GLY A 59 6.64 -14.88 16.15
C GLY A 59 6.15 -13.43 16.15
N ARG A 60 4.84 -13.24 15.93
CA ARG A 60 4.16 -11.94 15.93
C ARG A 60 3.01 -11.94 16.92
N GLY A 61 2.92 -10.86 17.70
CA GLY A 61 1.83 -10.64 18.64
C GLY A 61 0.76 -9.64 18.19
N LEU A 62 -0.28 -9.49 19.01
CA LEU A 62 -1.23 -8.40 18.85
C LEU A 62 -0.50 -7.06 19.06
N PHE A 63 -0.47 -6.21 18.03
CA PHE A 63 0.25 -4.94 18.12
C PHE A 63 -0.67 -3.71 18.18
N CYS A 64 -1.50 -3.48 17.15
CA CYS A 64 -2.29 -2.25 17.05
C CYS A 64 -3.68 -2.31 17.69
N GLY A 65 -4.30 -3.49 17.83
CA GLY A 65 -5.69 -3.62 18.31
C GLY A 65 -6.76 -2.92 17.43
N MET A 66 -6.38 -2.48 16.22
CA MET A 66 -7.22 -1.68 15.31
C MET A 66 -7.36 -2.28 13.92
N GLY A 67 -6.77 -3.44 13.65
CA GLY A 67 -6.80 -4.06 12.32
C GLY A 67 -5.93 -3.35 11.27
N VAL A 68 -5.05 -2.43 11.68
CA VAL A 68 -4.17 -1.61 10.81
C VAL A 68 -2.83 -2.29 10.49
N CYS A 69 -2.25 -3.00 11.46
CA CYS A 69 -0.90 -3.58 11.34
C CYS A 69 -0.84 -4.94 10.64
N HIS A 70 -1.92 -5.73 10.70
CA HIS A 70 -2.00 -7.10 10.18
C HIS A 70 -1.02 -8.12 10.81
N ASP A 71 -0.66 -7.96 12.08
CA ASP A 71 0.18 -8.96 12.79
C ASP A 71 -0.63 -10.02 13.53
N CYS A 72 -1.89 -9.75 13.85
CA CYS A 72 -2.77 -10.69 14.56
C CYS A 72 -3.53 -11.61 13.58
N LEU A 73 -2.94 -11.94 12.43
CA LEU A 73 -3.62 -12.74 11.41
C LEU A 73 -3.66 -14.22 11.80
N VAL A 74 -4.86 -14.79 11.79
CA VAL A 74 -5.11 -16.20 12.09
C VAL A 74 -5.94 -16.84 10.97
N THR A 75 -5.96 -18.15 10.91
CA THR A 75 -6.94 -18.91 10.11
C THR A 75 -8.14 -19.23 10.98
N ILE A 76 -9.35 -18.89 10.55
CA ILE A 76 -10.59 -19.15 11.28
C ILE A 76 -11.51 -19.98 10.38
N ASP A 77 -11.88 -21.17 10.83
CA ASP A 77 -12.76 -22.08 10.10
C ASP A 77 -12.31 -22.30 8.64
N GLY A 78 -11.00 -22.53 8.47
CA GLY A 78 -10.34 -22.70 7.18
C GLY A 78 -10.12 -21.40 6.37
N LYS A 79 -10.65 -20.26 6.80
CA LYS A 79 -10.43 -18.96 6.13
C LYS A 79 -9.16 -18.31 6.62
N VAL A 80 -8.18 -18.13 5.74
CA VAL A 80 -6.88 -17.55 6.08
C VAL A 80 -6.94 -16.04 6.31
N SER A 81 -5.90 -15.51 6.96
CA SER A 81 -5.65 -14.07 7.08
C SER A 81 -6.80 -13.28 7.71
N GLN A 82 -7.49 -13.88 8.68
CA GLN A 82 -8.52 -13.20 9.46
C GLN A 82 -7.88 -12.34 10.54
N ARG A 83 -8.33 -11.10 10.67
CA ARG A 83 -7.82 -10.16 11.68
C ARG A 83 -8.39 -10.52 13.05
N ALA A 84 -7.67 -11.27 13.87
CA ALA A 84 -8.14 -11.70 15.20
C ALA A 84 -8.66 -10.54 16.07
N CYS A 85 -8.08 -9.34 15.98
CA CYS A 85 -8.53 -8.17 16.74
C CYS A 85 -9.84 -7.54 16.26
N MET A 86 -10.30 -7.90 15.06
CA MET A 86 -11.52 -7.40 14.43
C MET A 86 -12.59 -8.48 14.27
N THR A 87 -12.25 -9.75 14.46
CA THR A 87 -13.19 -10.88 14.40
C THR A 87 -13.73 -11.19 15.78
N THR A 88 -15.04 -11.19 15.95
CA THR A 88 -15.73 -11.60 17.18
C THR A 88 -15.68 -13.13 17.34
N VAL A 89 -15.52 -13.62 18.57
CA VAL A 89 -15.60 -15.07 18.87
C VAL A 89 -17.00 -15.61 18.62
N ASP A 90 -17.08 -16.84 18.15
CA ASP A 90 -18.32 -17.59 17.97
C ASP A 90 -18.17 -19.01 18.51
N ASN A 91 -19.29 -19.69 18.74
CA ASN A 91 -19.31 -21.04 19.30
C ASN A 91 -18.75 -22.05 18.30
N ASP A 92 -17.91 -22.96 18.80
CA ASP A 92 -17.20 -24.01 18.07
C ASP A 92 -16.24 -23.54 16.97
N MET A 93 -15.91 -22.23 16.98
CA MET A 93 -14.92 -21.62 16.10
C MET A 93 -13.56 -22.33 16.20
N GLN A 94 -12.97 -22.65 15.05
CA GLN A 94 -11.64 -23.25 14.93
C GLN A 94 -10.63 -22.20 14.52
N VAL A 95 -9.72 -21.85 15.42
CA VAL A 95 -8.66 -20.87 15.21
C VAL A 95 -7.31 -21.59 15.10
N LEU A 96 -6.59 -21.36 14.01
CA LEU A 96 -5.26 -21.89 13.79
C LEU A 96 -4.27 -20.74 13.55
N ARG A 97 -3.12 -20.79 14.21
CA ARG A 97 -2.03 -19.85 13.95
C ARG A 97 -1.29 -20.27 12.66
N PRO A 98 -1.32 -19.44 11.60
CA PRO A 98 -0.90 -19.88 10.28
C PRO A 98 0.62 -19.84 10.11
N ALA A 99 1.11 -20.60 9.13
CA ALA A 99 2.40 -20.33 8.53
C ALA A 99 2.42 -18.94 7.88
N ALA A 100 3.62 -18.36 7.68
CA ALA A 100 3.77 -17.05 7.05
C ALA A 100 3.21 -17.00 5.61
N ARG A 101 3.20 -18.14 4.93
CA ARG A 101 2.67 -18.34 3.57
C ARG A 101 1.72 -19.55 3.60
N PRO A 102 0.39 -19.37 3.51
CA PRO A 102 -0.55 -20.48 3.53
C PRO A 102 -0.39 -21.37 2.28
N ASP A 103 -0.50 -22.69 2.48
CA ASP A 103 -0.55 -23.66 1.39
C ASP A 103 -2.00 -23.86 0.92
N LEU A 104 -2.33 -23.27 -0.22
CA LEU A 104 -3.69 -23.26 -0.76
C LEU A 104 -4.13 -24.61 -1.34
N ALA A 105 -3.18 -25.50 -1.63
CA ALA A 105 -3.44 -26.85 -2.12
C ALA A 105 -3.80 -27.81 -0.97
N ALA A 106 -3.42 -27.47 0.27
CA ALA A 106 -3.87 -28.22 1.44
C ALA A 106 -5.40 -28.16 1.56
N GLY A 107 -6.05 -29.31 1.70
CA GLY A 107 -7.51 -29.46 1.75
C GLY A 107 -8.21 -28.81 2.96
N GLN A 108 -7.48 -28.05 3.78
CA GLN A 108 -7.96 -27.40 5.00
C GLN A 108 -8.32 -25.92 4.81
N ILE A 109 -8.01 -25.32 3.64
CA ILE A 109 -8.25 -23.89 3.38
C ILE A 109 -9.50 -23.69 2.53
N ALA A 110 -10.44 -22.92 3.08
CA ALA A 110 -11.72 -22.58 2.48
C ALA A 110 -11.67 -21.25 1.71
N ASP A 111 -12.61 -21.07 0.79
CA ASP A 111 -12.85 -19.78 0.14
C ASP A 111 -13.28 -18.73 1.17
N LEU A 112 -12.81 -17.49 1.00
CA LEU A 112 -13.08 -16.42 1.96
C LEU A 112 -14.55 -15.99 1.92
N CYS A 113 -15.11 -15.93 0.70
CA CYS A 113 -16.50 -15.60 0.40
C CYS A 113 -16.90 -16.16 -0.98
N GLY A 114 -18.18 -16.12 -1.31
CA GLY A 114 -18.67 -16.46 -2.65
C GLY A 114 -18.28 -15.42 -3.69
N VAL A 115 -18.31 -15.83 -4.97
CA VAL A 115 -18.10 -14.95 -6.13
C VAL A 115 -19.43 -14.28 -6.50
N PRO A 116 -19.52 -12.94 -6.52
CA PRO A 116 -20.76 -12.25 -6.85
C PRO A 116 -21.02 -12.24 -8.37
N GLN A 117 -22.29 -12.23 -8.77
CA GLN A 117 -22.68 -11.95 -10.16
C GLN A 117 -22.60 -10.46 -10.50
N SER A 118 -22.85 -9.60 -9.53
CA SER A 118 -22.75 -8.14 -9.64
C SER A 118 -22.55 -7.49 -8.28
N LEU A 119 -22.06 -6.25 -8.26
CA LEU A 119 -21.94 -5.45 -7.04
C LEU A 119 -23.09 -4.44 -6.98
N THR A 120 -23.89 -4.51 -5.92
CA THR A 120 -25.02 -3.58 -5.73
C THR A 120 -24.53 -2.16 -5.48
N THR A 121 -25.25 -1.17 -6.01
CA THR A 121 -25.00 0.26 -5.73
C THR A 121 -26.11 0.85 -4.88
N ARG A 122 -25.74 1.56 -3.82
CA ARG A 122 -26.67 2.27 -2.92
C ARG A 122 -26.46 3.77 -3.06
N THR A 123 -27.50 4.51 -3.43
CA THR A 123 -27.47 5.98 -3.46
C THR A 123 -27.87 6.54 -2.10
N MET A 124 -27.22 7.61 -1.65
CA MET A 124 -27.52 8.23 -0.35
C MET A 124 -27.25 9.74 -0.36
N ASP A 125 -27.88 10.48 0.55
CA ASP A 125 -27.69 11.93 0.63
C ASP A 125 -26.37 12.26 1.33
N VAL A 126 -26.19 11.80 2.57
CA VAL A 126 -24.95 11.98 3.32
C VAL A 126 -24.38 10.63 3.76
N LEU A 127 -23.12 10.39 3.40
CA LEU A 127 -22.34 9.28 3.95
C LEU A 127 -21.25 9.82 4.89
N ILE A 128 -21.17 9.25 6.08
CA ILE A 128 -20.11 9.50 7.06
C ILE A 128 -19.27 8.23 7.19
N VAL A 129 -17.97 8.32 6.95
CA VAL A 129 -17.03 7.21 7.12
C VAL A 129 -16.28 7.38 8.44
N GLY A 130 -16.65 6.59 9.43
CA GLY A 130 -16.13 6.58 10.80
C GLY A 130 -17.19 6.97 11.83
N ALA A 131 -17.50 6.07 12.76
CA ALA A 131 -18.42 6.26 13.88
C ALA A 131 -17.69 6.67 15.18
N GLY A 132 -16.61 7.45 15.05
CA GLY A 132 -15.93 8.09 16.17
C GLY A 132 -16.59 9.39 16.63
N PRO A 133 -15.99 10.13 17.58
CA PRO A 133 -16.57 11.37 18.12
C PRO A 133 -16.96 12.41 17.06
N ALA A 134 -16.11 12.64 16.05
CA ALA A 134 -16.42 13.58 14.97
C ALA A 134 -17.60 13.11 14.11
N GLY A 135 -17.58 11.85 13.68
CA GLY A 135 -18.63 11.30 12.82
C GLY A 135 -19.99 11.21 13.51
N LEU A 136 -20.02 10.78 14.77
CA LEU A 136 -21.24 10.74 15.57
C LEU A 136 -21.81 12.14 15.83
N ALA A 137 -20.97 13.11 16.19
CA ALA A 137 -21.43 14.49 16.40
C ALA A 137 -21.94 15.13 15.10
N ALA A 138 -21.31 14.81 13.96
CA ALA A 138 -21.81 15.25 12.66
C ALA A 138 -23.15 14.58 12.29
N ALA A 139 -23.27 13.27 12.54
CA ALA A 139 -24.48 12.50 12.29
C ALA A 139 -25.67 13.05 13.09
N GLN A 140 -25.45 13.34 14.38
CA GLN A 140 -26.44 13.91 15.30
C GLN A 140 -27.03 15.21 14.73
N VAL A 141 -26.16 16.18 14.40
CA VAL A 141 -26.59 17.50 13.92
C VAL A 141 -27.31 17.41 12.57
N LEU A 142 -26.82 16.57 11.65
CA LEU A 142 -27.44 16.40 10.33
C LEU A 142 -28.79 15.71 10.41
N ALA A 143 -28.89 14.64 11.20
CA ALA A 143 -30.14 13.91 11.36
C ALA A 143 -31.21 14.76 12.08
N ALA A 144 -30.81 15.53 13.11
CA ALA A 144 -31.68 16.49 13.77
C ALA A 144 -32.18 17.61 12.82
N ALA A 145 -31.39 17.98 11.82
CA ALA A 145 -31.80 18.92 10.76
C ALA A 145 -32.68 18.26 9.66
N GLY A 146 -32.95 16.96 9.75
CA GLY A 146 -33.79 16.21 8.79
C GLY A 146 -33.02 15.59 7.62
N ALA A 147 -31.69 15.55 7.65
CA ALA A 147 -30.90 14.88 6.60
C ALA A 147 -30.97 13.36 6.72
N LYS A 148 -30.97 12.66 5.57
CA LYS A 148 -30.81 11.20 5.54
C LYS A 148 -29.33 10.84 5.63
N VAL A 149 -28.92 10.40 6.82
CA VAL A 149 -27.51 10.11 7.13
C VAL A 149 -27.27 8.60 7.22
N THR A 150 -26.22 8.14 6.54
CA THR A 150 -25.65 6.81 6.72
C THR A 150 -24.24 6.92 7.32
N VAL A 151 -23.94 6.12 8.34
CA VAL A 151 -22.62 6.03 8.97
C VAL A 151 -22.03 4.64 8.72
N ILE A 152 -20.84 4.57 8.13
CA ILE A 152 -20.06 3.35 7.95
C ILE A 152 -18.94 3.31 9.00
N ASP A 153 -18.73 2.17 9.66
CA ASP A 153 -17.56 1.92 10.49
C ASP A 153 -17.06 0.48 10.32
N GLU A 154 -15.74 0.29 10.34
CA GLU A 154 -15.13 -1.04 10.21
C GLU A 154 -15.27 -1.89 11.49
N ARG A 155 -15.62 -1.27 12.62
CA ARG A 155 -15.89 -1.97 13.88
C ARG A 155 -17.38 -2.36 13.99
N PRO A 156 -17.69 -3.43 14.74
CA PRO A 156 -19.07 -3.78 15.05
C PRO A 156 -19.79 -2.70 15.87
N SER A 157 -19.07 -2.06 16.80
CA SER A 157 -19.62 -1.08 17.75
C SER A 157 -19.14 0.34 17.43
N ALA A 158 -20.08 1.29 17.46
CA ALA A 158 -19.80 2.71 17.33
C ALA A 158 -19.06 3.28 18.56
N GLY A 159 -18.50 4.49 18.42
CA GLY A 159 -17.78 5.22 19.46
C GLY A 159 -16.29 5.47 19.11
N GLY A 160 -15.77 4.76 18.11
CA GLY A 160 -14.37 4.88 17.69
C GLY A 160 -13.37 4.58 18.80
N GLN A 161 -12.20 5.21 18.75
CA GLN A 161 -11.13 4.97 19.73
C GLN A 161 -11.34 5.69 21.07
N TYR A 162 -12.15 6.74 21.12
CA TYR A 162 -12.37 7.50 22.35
C TYR A 162 -13.54 6.93 23.15
N PHE A 163 -14.75 6.89 22.59
CA PHE A 163 -15.95 6.48 23.32
C PHE A 163 -16.10 4.96 23.49
N LYS A 164 -15.06 4.15 23.21
CA LYS A 164 -15.08 2.67 23.18
C LYS A 164 -16.16 2.07 24.08
N GLN A 165 -17.14 1.42 23.46
CA GLN A 165 -18.26 0.80 24.15
C GLN A 165 -17.94 -0.65 24.55
N PRO A 166 -18.39 -1.11 25.72
CA PRO A 166 -18.20 -2.48 26.15
C PRO A 166 -18.94 -3.43 25.20
N SER A 167 -18.27 -4.49 24.77
CA SER A 167 -18.85 -5.58 23.97
C SER A 167 -19.08 -6.85 24.79
N THR A 168 -18.63 -6.85 26.05
CA THR A 168 -18.76 -7.93 27.02
C THR A 168 -19.30 -7.39 28.36
N ARG A 169 -19.96 -8.22 29.15
CA ARG A 169 -20.33 -7.96 30.55
C ARG A 169 -19.10 -7.62 31.38
N SER A 170 -18.00 -8.38 31.23
CA SER A 170 -16.76 -8.09 31.94
C SER A 170 -16.18 -6.70 31.63
N ALA A 171 -16.36 -6.21 30.39
CA ALA A 171 -16.00 -4.85 30.04
C ALA A 171 -17.00 -3.83 30.62
N ALA A 172 -18.30 -4.13 30.56
CA ALA A 172 -19.35 -3.26 31.09
C ALA A 172 -19.21 -3.04 32.61
N GLU A 173 -18.89 -4.08 33.37
CA GLU A 173 -18.63 -4.00 34.81
C GLU A 173 -17.42 -3.11 35.11
N ARG A 174 -16.34 -3.23 34.33
CA ARG A 174 -15.14 -2.39 34.48
C ARG A 174 -15.37 -0.92 34.08
N LEU A 175 -16.28 -0.68 33.15
CA LEU A 175 -16.68 0.66 32.72
C LEU A 175 -17.89 1.21 33.49
N SER A 176 -18.34 0.51 34.54
CA SER A 176 -19.44 0.99 35.38
C SER A 176 -19.08 2.33 36.01
N GLY A 177 -19.88 3.35 35.73
CA GLY A 177 -19.64 4.73 36.19
C GLY A 177 -18.54 5.48 35.43
N ASP A 178 -18.00 4.95 34.33
CA ASP A 178 -17.03 5.66 33.49
C ASP A 178 -17.74 6.74 32.64
N GLU A 179 -17.51 8.02 32.95
CA GLU A 179 -18.14 9.16 32.28
C GLU A 179 -17.89 9.18 30.76
N GLN A 180 -16.71 8.73 30.32
CA GLN A 180 -16.34 8.69 28.91
C GLN A 180 -17.15 7.63 28.16
N ALA A 181 -17.34 6.43 28.72
CA ALA A 181 -18.19 5.40 28.14
C ALA A 181 -19.67 5.80 28.15
N LEU A 182 -20.15 6.38 29.25
CA LEU A 182 -21.56 6.81 29.40
C LEU A 182 -21.93 7.94 28.43
N SER A 183 -21.08 8.96 28.29
CA SER A 183 -21.30 10.04 27.32
C SER A 183 -21.28 9.54 25.87
N GLY A 184 -20.40 8.58 25.57
CA GLY A 184 -20.39 7.88 24.30
C GLY A 184 -21.69 7.11 24.01
N ALA A 185 -22.17 6.36 24.99
CA ALA A 185 -23.41 5.58 24.89
C ALA A 185 -24.61 6.49 24.65
N ALA A 186 -24.69 7.61 25.38
CA ALA A 186 -25.74 8.62 25.22
C ALA A 186 -25.74 9.22 23.80
N LEU A 187 -24.56 9.62 23.29
CA LEU A 187 -24.45 10.16 21.93
C LEU A 187 -24.82 9.12 20.86
N ILE A 188 -24.40 7.87 21.02
CA ILE A 188 -24.75 6.79 20.08
C ILE A 188 -26.26 6.52 20.10
N GLY A 189 -26.87 6.50 21.29
CA GLY A 189 -28.32 6.36 21.48
C GLY A 189 -29.07 7.47 20.77
N ASP A 190 -28.71 8.73 21.05
CA ASP A 190 -29.35 9.88 20.43
C ASP A 190 -29.24 9.88 18.90
N VAL A 191 -28.07 9.53 18.35
CA VAL A 191 -27.89 9.40 16.89
C VAL A 191 -28.79 8.30 16.30
N ARG A 192 -29.01 7.20 17.02
CA ARG A 192 -29.93 6.13 16.58
C ARG A 192 -31.39 6.56 16.67
N ASP A 193 -31.76 7.28 17.72
CA ASP A 193 -33.12 7.78 17.92
C ASP A 193 -33.53 8.79 16.83
N HIS A 194 -32.56 9.49 16.24
CA HIS A 194 -32.74 10.34 15.06
C HIS A 194 -32.78 9.58 13.72
N GLY A 195 -32.82 8.24 13.73
CA GLY A 195 -33.02 7.43 12.52
C GLY A 195 -31.79 7.29 11.61
N VAL A 196 -30.59 7.55 12.12
CA VAL A 196 -29.34 7.37 11.34
C VAL A 196 -29.11 5.89 11.02
N THR A 197 -28.82 5.60 9.74
CA THR A 197 -28.51 4.24 9.30
C THR A 197 -27.06 3.90 9.61
N PHE A 198 -26.82 2.83 10.39
CA PHE A 198 -25.47 2.32 10.66
C PHE A 198 -25.16 1.10 9.79
N LEU A 199 -24.03 1.18 9.10
CA LEU A 199 -23.38 0.06 8.42
C LEU A 199 -22.11 -0.29 9.20
N SER A 200 -22.28 -0.97 10.33
CA SER A 200 -21.19 -1.48 11.17
C SER A 200 -20.46 -2.65 10.52
N ALA A 201 -19.27 -2.98 11.04
CA ALA A 201 -18.43 -4.08 10.54
C ALA A 201 -18.22 -4.02 9.01
N THR A 202 -18.15 -2.79 8.47
CA THR A 202 -18.07 -2.50 7.04
C THR A 202 -16.81 -1.71 6.75
N VAL A 203 -15.94 -2.27 5.92
CA VAL A 203 -14.66 -1.67 5.52
C VAL A 203 -14.86 -0.87 4.25
N VAL A 204 -14.46 0.40 4.26
CA VAL A 204 -14.23 1.17 3.02
C VAL A 204 -12.87 0.78 2.46
N TRP A 205 -12.87 0.15 1.29
CA TRP A 205 -11.65 -0.38 0.68
C TRP A 205 -11.20 0.39 -0.55
N GLY A 206 -12.07 1.16 -1.19
CA GLY A 206 -11.71 1.90 -2.40
C GLY A 206 -12.61 3.11 -2.58
N ALA A 207 -12.19 4.00 -3.46
CA ALA A 207 -13.00 5.15 -3.86
C ALA A 207 -12.63 5.59 -5.27
N ALA A 208 -13.61 6.14 -5.98
CA ALA A 208 -13.44 6.71 -7.30
C ALA A 208 -14.37 7.92 -7.47
N ARG A 209 -14.11 8.69 -8.53
CA ARG A 209 -15.02 9.71 -9.05
C ARG A 209 -15.42 9.34 -10.47
N ASP A 210 -16.70 9.48 -10.77
CA ASP A 210 -17.23 9.45 -12.13
C ASP A 210 -16.88 10.76 -12.87
N ASP A 211 -17.04 10.77 -14.19
CA ASP A 211 -16.67 11.91 -15.04
C ASP A 211 -17.51 13.17 -14.74
N ASP A 212 -18.72 13.02 -14.22
CA ASP A 212 -19.60 14.10 -13.74
C ASP A 212 -19.19 14.62 -12.34
N GLY A 213 -18.17 14.01 -11.73
CA GLY A 213 -17.68 14.33 -10.39
C GLY A 213 -18.41 13.62 -9.25
N SER A 214 -19.39 12.76 -9.54
CA SER A 214 -20.09 11.94 -8.55
C SER A 214 -19.13 10.99 -7.83
N LEU A 215 -19.36 10.81 -6.52
CA LEU A 215 -18.51 9.98 -5.66
C LEU A 215 -18.95 8.51 -5.72
N ILE A 216 -17.99 7.60 -5.80
CA ILE A 216 -18.20 6.16 -5.59
C ILE A 216 -17.30 5.71 -4.45
N ILE A 217 -17.91 5.20 -3.38
CA ILE A 217 -17.22 4.63 -2.22
C ILE A 217 -17.42 3.12 -2.23
N ALA A 218 -16.33 2.38 -2.28
CA ALA A 218 -16.34 0.93 -2.37
C ALA A 218 -16.22 0.30 -0.98
N CYS A 219 -17.19 -0.55 -0.65
CA CYS A 219 -17.40 -1.08 0.69
C CYS A 219 -17.37 -2.62 0.67
N TYR A 220 -17.01 -3.22 1.81
CA TYR A 220 -17.12 -4.65 2.06
C TYR A 220 -17.60 -4.89 3.48
N GLY A 221 -18.73 -5.58 3.63
CA GLY A 221 -19.36 -5.86 4.92
C GLY A 221 -20.29 -7.06 4.78
N SER A 222 -20.52 -7.80 5.87
CA SER A 222 -21.40 -8.99 5.87
C SER A 222 -21.09 -9.98 4.73
N GLY A 223 -19.80 -10.19 4.42
CA GLY A 223 -19.35 -11.16 3.42
C GLY A 223 -19.50 -10.75 1.96
N HIS A 224 -19.93 -9.52 1.64
CA HIS A 224 -20.13 -9.06 0.26
C HIS A 224 -19.57 -7.65 0.03
N ALA A 225 -19.13 -7.39 -1.20
CA ALA A 225 -18.75 -6.04 -1.64
C ALA A 225 -19.94 -5.30 -2.26
N PHE A 226 -19.95 -3.98 -2.12
CA PHE A 226 -20.97 -3.10 -2.70
C PHE A 226 -20.44 -1.67 -2.85
N TYR A 227 -21.16 -0.85 -3.62
CA TYR A 227 -20.84 0.57 -3.82
C TYR A 227 -21.85 1.48 -3.12
N CYS A 228 -21.34 2.58 -2.56
CA CYS A 228 -22.14 3.69 -2.05
C CYS A 228 -21.88 4.93 -2.94
N LYS A 229 -22.94 5.58 -3.43
CA LYS A 229 -22.90 6.85 -4.15
C LYS A 229 -23.53 7.96 -3.31
N PRO A 230 -22.76 8.65 -2.43
CA PRO A 230 -23.27 9.76 -1.65
C PRO A 230 -23.30 11.07 -2.44
N LYS A 231 -24.28 11.94 -2.16
CA LYS A 231 -24.24 13.35 -2.62
C LYS A 231 -23.17 14.14 -1.87
N ILE A 232 -23.03 13.90 -0.56
CA ILE A 232 -22.02 14.51 0.31
C ILE A 232 -21.33 13.43 1.15
N LEU A 233 -20.00 13.48 1.19
CA LEU A 233 -19.16 12.59 2.00
C LEU A 233 -18.51 13.35 3.16
N ILE A 234 -18.59 12.79 4.37
CA ILE A 234 -17.80 13.21 5.53
C ILE A 234 -16.80 12.10 5.86
N ILE A 235 -15.51 12.43 5.78
CA ILE A 235 -14.41 11.55 6.17
C ILE A 235 -14.06 11.84 7.63
N ALA A 236 -14.39 10.88 8.50
CA ALA A 236 -14.15 10.90 9.94
C ALA A 236 -13.36 9.65 10.40
N THR A 237 -12.43 9.19 9.54
CA THR A 237 -11.62 7.96 9.67
C THR A 237 -10.61 7.97 10.83
N GLY A 238 -10.45 9.10 11.52
CA GLY A 238 -9.61 9.24 12.69
C GLY A 238 -8.11 9.11 12.41
N ALA A 239 -7.36 8.72 13.44
CA ALA A 239 -5.92 8.49 13.40
C ALA A 239 -5.56 7.13 14.01
N TYR A 240 -4.36 6.64 13.72
CA TYR A 240 -3.80 5.43 14.33
C TYR A 240 -2.45 5.72 15.00
N GLU A 241 -2.10 4.94 16.01
CA GLU A 241 -0.80 5.04 16.69
C GLU A 241 0.34 4.59 15.76
N ARG A 242 1.41 5.39 15.70
CA ARG A 242 2.61 5.14 14.91
C ARG A 242 3.86 5.32 15.78
N PRO A 243 4.16 4.38 16.69
CA PRO A 243 5.38 4.45 17.49
C PRO A 243 6.63 4.37 16.59
N THR A 244 7.75 4.93 17.08
CA THR A 244 9.04 4.84 16.40
C THR A 244 9.55 3.40 16.42
N PRO A 245 9.99 2.82 15.28
CA PRO A 245 10.59 1.50 15.26
C PRO A 245 11.87 1.43 16.11
N LEU A 246 12.03 0.36 16.89
CA LEU A 246 13.24 0.07 17.68
C LEU A 246 13.46 -1.44 17.77
N ARG A 247 14.63 -1.89 18.26
CA ARG A 247 14.92 -3.34 18.38
C ARG A 247 13.85 -4.04 19.23
N GLY A 248 13.30 -5.14 18.72
CA GLY A 248 12.36 -6.00 19.46
C GLY A 248 10.90 -5.49 19.55
N TRP A 249 10.55 -4.34 18.97
CA TRP A 249 9.17 -3.82 18.97
C TRP A 249 8.11 -4.70 18.28
N THR A 250 8.55 -5.78 17.64
CA THR A 250 7.69 -6.76 16.98
C THR A 250 7.52 -8.05 17.76
N LEU A 251 8.16 -8.20 18.93
CA LEU A 251 8.05 -9.37 19.78
C LEU A 251 6.61 -9.54 20.32
N PRO A 252 6.09 -10.77 20.44
CA PRO A 252 4.90 -11.05 21.22
C PRO A 252 4.98 -10.44 22.63
N GLY A 253 3.96 -9.67 23.03
CA GLY A 253 3.94 -8.87 24.27
C GLY A 253 4.27 -7.38 24.06
N ALA A 254 4.82 -6.99 22.91
CA ALA A 254 4.94 -5.58 22.53
C ALA A 254 3.70 -5.13 21.75
N MET A 255 3.01 -4.09 22.25
CA MET A 255 1.81 -3.56 21.62
C MET A 255 1.66 -2.05 21.83
N THR A 256 0.79 -1.42 21.05
CA THR A 256 0.46 0.00 21.24
C THR A 256 -0.38 0.22 22.50
N THR A 257 -0.28 1.40 23.09
CA THR A 257 -1.06 1.75 24.29
C THR A 257 -2.57 1.66 24.02
N GLY A 258 -3.03 2.09 22.84
CA GLY A 258 -4.43 1.97 22.44
C GLY A 258 -4.90 0.56 22.15
N ALA A 259 -4.00 -0.38 21.80
CA ALA A 259 -4.34 -1.80 21.72
C ALA A 259 -4.72 -2.36 23.09
N ALA A 260 -3.89 -2.10 24.10
CA ALA A 260 -4.17 -2.48 25.48
C ALA A 260 -5.46 -1.85 26.00
N GLN A 261 -5.70 -0.57 25.67
CA GLN A 261 -6.95 0.09 26.02
C GLN A 261 -8.15 -0.55 25.31
N THR A 262 -8.00 -0.96 24.05
CA THR A 262 -9.06 -1.65 23.30
C THR A 262 -9.40 -2.98 23.97
N LEU A 263 -8.40 -3.77 24.34
CA LEU A 263 -8.56 -5.02 25.07
C LEU A 263 -9.35 -4.81 26.35
N LEU A 264 -8.96 -3.82 27.15
CA LEU A 264 -9.58 -3.55 28.44
C LEU A 264 -11.00 -3.00 28.30
N ARG A 265 -11.18 -1.91 27.54
CA ARG A 265 -12.47 -1.19 27.50
C ARG A 265 -13.53 -1.90 26.66
N SER A 266 -13.13 -2.61 25.60
CA SER A 266 -14.10 -3.27 24.71
C SER A 266 -14.42 -4.69 25.20
N TYR A 267 -13.43 -5.41 25.74
CA TYR A 267 -13.53 -6.84 26.02
C TYR A 267 -13.26 -7.23 27.47
N GLY A 268 -12.69 -6.34 28.29
CA GLY A 268 -12.32 -6.65 29.66
C GLY A 268 -11.02 -7.44 29.79
N THR A 269 -10.21 -7.53 28.74
CA THR A 269 -8.95 -8.29 28.76
C THR A 269 -7.78 -7.41 29.20
N VAL A 270 -6.92 -7.93 30.08
CA VAL A 270 -5.67 -7.29 30.51
C VAL A 270 -4.50 -7.98 29.78
N PRO A 271 -3.61 -7.26 29.06
CA PRO A 271 -2.64 -7.83 28.12
C PRO A 271 -1.37 -8.45 28.74
N GLY A 272 -1.40 -8.93 29.99
CA GLY A 272 -0.23 -9.48 30.66
C GLY A 272 -0.24 -9.20 32.17
N ARG A 273 0.86 -9.53 32.86
CA ARG A 273 0.94 -9.38 34.33
C ARG A 273 1.88 -8.27 34.74
N ARG A 274 3.07 -8.19 34.15
CA ARG A 274 4.13 -7.21 34.45
C ARG A 274 4.31 -6.26 33.26
N ILE A 275 3.59 -5.14 33.32
CA ILE A 275 3.44 -4.22 32.19
C ILE A 275 4.34 -3.00 32.39
N ILE A 276 5.10 -2.67 31.35
CA ILE A 276 5.75 -1.36 31.22
C ILE A 276 4.96 -0.53 30.21
N VAL A 277 4.71 0.74 30.54
CA VAL A 277 4.12 1.70 29.61
C VAL A 277 5.19 2.71 29.24
N ALA A 278 5.55 2.79 27.97
CA ALA A 278 6.63 3.65 27.49
C ALA A 278 6.16 4.53 26.33
N GLY A 279 6.68 5.76 26.28
CA GLY A 279 6.38 6.68 25.19
C GLY A 279 6.21 8.11 25.63
N ASN A 280 5.26 8.80 25.00
CA ASN A 280 4.99 10.20 25.28
C ASN A 280 3.49 10.50 25.35
N GLY A 281 3.08 11.28 26.35
CA GLY A 281 1.77 11.92 26.35
C GLY A 281 0.74 11.29 27.29
N PRO A 282 -0.42 11.95 27.42
CA PRO A 282 -1.39 11.69 28.49
C PRO A 282 -2.12 10.34 28.36
N LEU A 283 -2.23 9.78 27.15
CA LEU A 283 -2.89 8.49 26.93
C LEU A 283 -2.21 7.37 27.73
N ASN A 284 -0.87 7.38 27.80
CA ASN A 284 -0.10 6.40 28.55
C ASN A 284 -0.47 6.41 30.04
N MET A 285 -0.68 7.59 30.62
CA MET A 285 -1.06 7.74 32.03
C MET A 285 -2.48 7.24 32.29
N GLN A 286 -3.42 7.57 31.40
CA GLN A 286 -4.79 7.08 31.49
C GLN A 286 -4.83 5.55 31.45
N VAL A 287 -4.19 4.95 30.44
CA VAL A 287 -4.23 3.49 30.25
C VAL A 287 -3.52 2.75 31.38
N ALA A 288 -2.40 3.27 31.89
CA ALA A 288 -1.75 2.70 33.07
C ALA A 288 -2.67 2.68 34.29
N ASN A 289 -3.45 3.74 34.52
CA ASN A 289 -4.43 3.78 35.61
C ASN A 289 -5.60 2.81 35.39
N GLU A 290 -6.15 2.75 34.17
CA GLU A 290 -7.24 1.83 33.81
C GLU A 290 -6.80 0.37 34.01
N LEU A 291 -5.61 -0.01 33.53
CA LEU A 291 -5.05 -1.36 33.69
C LEU A 291 -4.75 -1.69 35.15
N ARG A 292 -4.18 -0.75 35.92
CA ARG A 292 -3.94 -0.92 37.35
C ARG A 292 -5.25 -1.14 38.11
N LYS A 293 -6.29 -0.35 37.84
CA LYS A 293 -7.63 -0.53 38.43
C LYS A 293 -8.21 -1.90 38.09
N ALA A 294 -7.89 -2.44 36.92
CA ALA A 294 -8.26 -3.79 36.49
C ALA A 294 -7.36 -4.90 37.06
N GLY A 295 -6.41 -4.57 37.95
CA GLY A 295 -5.56 -5.55 38.66
C GLY A 295 -4.20 -5.83 38.00
N ALA A 296 -3.81 -5.11 36.94
CA ALA A 296 -2.50 -5.30 36.31
C ALA A 296 -1.35 -4.73 37.17
N SER A 297 -0.17 -5.37 37.13
CA SER A 297 1.04 -4.82 37.75
C SER A 297 1.76 -3.90 36.76
N ILE A 298 1.67 -2.60 36.99
CA ILE A 298 2.42 -1.60 36.21
C ILE A 298 3.81 -1.45 36.85
N VAL A 299 4.82 -2.02 36.21
CA VAL A 299 6.22 -2.01 36.70
C VAL A 299 6.79 -0.60 36.67
N ALA A 300 6.59 0.11 35.55
CA ALA A 300 7.01 1.49 35.36
C ALA A 300 6.18 2.16 34.25
N LEU A 301 6.03 3.48 34.38
CA LEU A 301 5.62 4.36 33.28
C LEU A 301 6.82 5.22 32.88
N LEU A 302 7.32 5.03 31.66
CA LEU A 302 8.45 5.73 31.08
C LEU A 302 7.92 6.85 30.15
N GLU A 303 8.12 8.09 30.57
CA GLU A 303 7.64 9.28 29.88
C GLU A 303 8.85 10.07 29.32
N ALA A 304 8.86 10.26 28.00
CA ALA A 304 9.91 10.99 27.29
C ALA A 304 9.93 12.49 27.67
N ALA A 305 8.79 13.05 28.07
CA ALA A 305 8.69 14.43 28.52
C ALA A 305 9.36 14.64 29.89
N PRO A 306 9.85 15.87 30.17
CA PRO A 306 10.13 16.26 31.54
C PRO A 306 8.83 16.34 32.36
N PRO A 307 8.91 16.32 33.70
CA PRO A 307 7.72 16.40 34.52
C PRO A 307 6.96 17.73 34.33
N PRO A 308 5.61 17.75 34.39
CA PRO A 308 4.82 18.95 34.14
C PRO A 308 5.17 20.18 34.99
N TRP A 309 5.56 19.98 36.25
CA TRP A 309 5.97 21.07 37.15
C TRP A 309 7.29 21.73 36.75
N SER A 310 8.08 21.14 35.85
CA SER A 310 9.25 21.80 35.25
C SER A 310 8.89 22.83 34.17
N ARG A 311 7.60 22.90 33.76
CA ARG A 311 7.09 23.83 32.74
C ARG A 311 5.91 24.65 33.27
N PRO A 312 6.13 25.53 34.27
CA PRO A 312 5.05 26.24 34.96
C PRO A 312 4.19 27.12 34.02
N ARG A 313 4.79 27.72 32.97
CA ARG A 313 4.04 28.52 31.98
C ARG A 313 3.03 27.66 31.19
N ALA A 314 3.45 26.50 30.69
CA ALA A 314 2.57 25.60 29.95
C ALA A 314 1.51 24.97 30.86
N ALA A 315 1.88 24.61 32.10
CA ALA A 315 0.94 24.11 33.11
C ALA A 315 -0.12 25.16 33.49
N LEU A 316 0.27 26.44 33.62
CA LEU A 316 -0.68 27.54 33.82
C LEU A 316 -1.59 27.74 32.61
N GLY A 317 -1.07 27.56 31.39
CA GLY A 317 -1.86 27.56 30.16
C GLY A 317 -2.97 26.50 30.16
N LEU A 318 -2.70 25.29 30.67
CA LEU A 318 -3.72 24.25 30.84
C LEU A 318 -4.81 24.69 31.82
N LEU A 319 -4.41 25.22 32.99
CA LEU A 319 -5.35 25.64 34.03
C LEU A 319 -6.24 26.80 33.59
N THR A 320 -5.70 27.78 32.85
CA THR A 320 -6.46 28.95 32.38
C THR A 320 -7.40 28.63 31.21
N THR A 321 -7.10 27.60 30.42
CA THR A 321 -7.92 27.21 29.26
C THR A 321 -9.04 26.24 29.63
N ASP A 322 -8.74 25.20 30.43
CA ASP A 322 -9.75 24.26 30.94
C ASP A 322 -9.31 23.69 32.32
N PRO A 323 -9.73 24.33 33.43
CA PRO A 323 -9.36 23.90 34.78
C PRO A 323 -9.87 22.51 35.16
N ALA A 324 -10.96 22.03 34.55
CA ALA A 324 -11.51 20.72 34.85
C ALA A 324 -10.62 19.63 34.23
N LEU A 325 -10.27 19.75 32.95
CA LEU A 325 -9.38 18.82 32.27
C LEU A 325 -7.96 18.83 32.85
N ALA A 326 -7.45 20.02 33.22
CA ALA A 326 -6.13 20.12 33.88
C ALA A 326 -6.09 19.39 35.23
N ARG A 327 -7.14 19.54 36.06
CA ARG A 327 -7.28 18.80 37.33
C ARG A 327 -7.44 17.31 37.09
N HIS A 328 -8.16 16.89 36.05
CA HIS A 328 -8.27 15.49 35.67
C HIS A 328 -6.88 14.89 35.37
N GLY A 329 -6.06 15.57 34.56
CA GLY A 329 -4.69 15.13 34.27
C GLY A 329 -3.81 15.03 35.52
N LEU A 330 -3.86 16.01 36.42
CA LEU A 330 -3.14 15.95 37.70
C LEU A 330 -3.58 14.77 38.57
N ARG A 331 -4.88 14.46 38.61
CA ARG A 331 -5.42 13.29 39.32
C ARG A 331 -4.90 11.98 38.73
N GLN A 332 -4.74 11.88 37.40
CA GLN A 332 -4.16 10.68 36.77
C GLN A 332 -2.73 10.45 37.28
N ILE A 333 -1.89 11.48 37.32
CA ILE A 333 -0.52 11.41 37.82
C ILE A 333 -0.47 11.07 39.31
N SER A 334 -1.27 11.76 40.14
CA SER A 334 -1.26 11.53 41.59
C SER A 334 -1.72 10.11 41.93
N THR A 335 -2.74 9.60 41.23
CA THR A 335 -3.28 8.24 41.43
C THR A 335 -2.22 7.16 41.15
N LEU A 336 -1.44 7.30 40.08
CA LEU A 336 -0.35 6.37 39.77
C LEU A 336 0.72 6.39 40.87
N ARG A 337 1.13 7.58 41.31
CA ARG A 337 2.15 7.76 42.36
C ARG A 337 1.72 7.19 43.70
N SER A 338 0.49 7.51 44.14
CA SER A 338 -0.07 6.99 45.39
C SER A 338 -0.24 5.46 45.37
N ALA A 339 -0.38 4.86 44.18
CA ALA A 339 -0.40 3.41 44.02
C ALA A 339 1.00 2.78 43.87
N GLY A 340 2.08 3.54 44.09
CA GLY A 340 3.45 3.04 44.07
C GLY A 340 4.05 2.85 42.66
N VAL A 341 3.37 3.29 41.60
CA VAL A 341 3.88 3.17 40.23
C VAL A 341 5.02 4.17 40.03
N LYS A 342 6.19 3.67 39.61
CA LYS A 342 7.35 4.49 39.28
C LYS A 342 7.11 5.19 37.94
N ILE A 343 7.08 6.53 37.96
CA ILE A 343 7.03 7.36 36.76
C ILE A 343 8.43 7.89 36.47
N GLY A 344 9.08 7.33 35.43
CA GLY A 344 10.37 7.78 34.93
C GLY A 344 10.18 8.91 33.93
N TRP A 345 10.57 10.13 34.29
CA TRP A 345 10.51 11.30 33.41
C TRP A 345 11.82 11.50 32.67
N ASN A 346 11.77 12.04 31.45
CA ASN A 346 12.89 12.07 30.50
C ASN A 346 13.44 10.65 30.25
N SER A 347 12.55 9.67 30.13
CA SER A 347 12.90 8.28 29.92
C SER A 347 12.42 7.81 28.55
N VAL A 348 13.33 7.30 27.72
CA VAL A 348 13.05 6.84 26.36
C VAL A 348 13.43 5.37 26.22
N LEU A 349 12.50 4.56 25.72
CA LEU A 349 12.71 3.15 25.40
C LEU A 349 13.74 3.01 24.27
N THR A 350 14.78 2.17 24.46
CA THR A 350 15.86 1.96 23.48
C THR A 350 15.84 0.56 22.87
N SER A 351 15.49 -0.47 23.65
CA SER A 351 15.28 -1.82 23.14
C SER A 351 14.21 -2.58 23.93
N ILE A 352 13.55 -3.52 23.24
CA ILE A 352 12.70 -4.53 23.85
C ILE A 352 13.43 -5.86 23.67
N ASN A 353 13.65 -6.56 24.77
CA ASN A 353 14.53 -7.71 24.82
C ASN A 353 13.73 -8.99 25.06
N GLY A 354 14.15 -10.05 24.37
CA GLY A 354 13.58 -11.40 24.52
C GLY A 354 13.79 -12.22 23.25
N SER A 355 13.68 -13.54 23.41
CA SER A 355 13.92 -14.51 22.33
C SER A 355 12.65 -14.83 21.54
N GLU A 356 11.58 -15.20 22.24
CA GLU A 356 10.28 -15.56 21.66
C GLU A 356 9.17 -14.56 21.99
N ARG A 357 9.33 -13.82 23.09
CA ARG A 357 8.38 -12.83 23.63
C ARG A 357 9.12 -11.78 24.42
N VAL A 358 8.44 -10.73 24.85
CA VAL A 358 9.01 -9.73 25.76
C VAL A 358 9.41 -10.37 27.10
N GLU A 359 10.65 -10.14 27.52
CA GLU A 359 11.20 -10.59 28.80
C GLU A 359 11.71 -9.42 29.64
N SER A 360 12.23 -8.37 28.98
CA SER A 360 12.67 -7.13 29.61
C SER A 360 12.71 -5.98 28.59
N VAL A 361 12.91 -4.76 29.08
CA VAL A 361 13.12 -3.57 28.25
C VAL A 361 14.30 -2.77 28.74
N THR A 362 15.06 -2.23 27.80
CA THR A 362 16.12 -1.26 28.06
C THR A 362 15.62 0.14 27.74
N PHE A 363 15.86 1.09 28.65
CA PHE A 363 15.54 2.49 28.44
C PHE A 363 16.68 3.40 28.90
N ALA A 364 16.80 4.55 28.27
CA ALA A 364 17.70 5.62 28.67
C ALA A 364 16.92 6.66 29.48
N GLY A 365 17.42 7.01 30.67
CA GLY A 365 16.87 8.06 31.52
C GLY A 365 17.96 8.99 32.07
N PRO A 366 17.60 9.92 32.98
CA PRO A 366 18.56 10.86 33.59
C PRO A 366 19.73 10.18 34.31
N GLY A 367 19.52 8.96 34.83
CA GLY A 367 20.53 8.16 35.51
C GLY A 367 21.36 7.25 34.59
N GLY A 368 21.20 7.36 33.26
CA GLY A 368 21.82 6.47 32.29
C GLY A 368 20.86 5.39 31.77
N GLU A 369 21.44 4.35 31.17
CA GLU A 369 20.70 3.21 30.64
C GLU A 369 20.32 2.24 31.76
N THR A 370 19.09 1.70 31.72
CA THR A 370 18.56 0.79 32.73
C THR A 370 17.73 -0.30 32.06
N ASN A 371 17.85 -1.54 32.55
CA ASN A 371 17.04 -2.67 32.13
C ASN A 371 15.98 -3.00 33.20
N LEU A 372 14.76 -3.32 32.77
CA LEU A 372 13.66 -3.74 33.65
C LEU A 372 12.93 -4.94 33.09
N ASP A 373 12.67 -5.93 33.93
CA ASP A 373 11.87 -7.11 33.58
C ASP A 373 10.40 -6.75 33.33
N ALA A 374 9.85 -7.29 32.25
CA ALA A 374 8.44 -7.15 31.89
C ALA A 374 8.02 -8.34 31.02
N ASP A 375 6.74 -8.71 31.06
CA ASP A 375 6.16 -9.63 30.09
C ASP A 375 5.44 -8.90 28.94
N THR A 376 5.15 -7.61 29.16
CA THR A 376 4.37 -6.79 28.24
C THR A 376 4.92 -5.36 28.22
N VAL A 377 5.03 -4.79 27.03
CA VAL A 377 5.40 -3.38 26.84
C VAL A 377 4.36 -2.68 25.98
N LEU A 378 3.82 -1.59 26.50
CA LEU A 378 2.91 -0.70 25.79
C LEU A 378 3.70 0.48 25.24
N ILE A 379 3.68 0.65 23.92
CA ILE A 379 4.43 1.69 23.22
C ILE A 379 3.43 2.74 22.70
N GLY A 380 3.40 3.89 23.35
CA GLY A 380 2.59 5.04 22.94
C GLY A 380 3.46 6.22 22.48
N GLY A 381 2.85 7.27 21.94
CA GLY A 381 3.57 8.53 21.67
C GLY A 381 3.04 9.30 20.49
N ASN A 382 3.07 8.69 19.32
CA ASN A 382 2.83 9.36 18.05
C ASN A 382 1.57 8.82 17.37
N PHE A 383 0.87 9.71 16.66
CA PHE A 383 -0.33 9.40 15.90
C PHE A 383 -0.17 9.86 14.46
N THR A 384 -0.87 9.22 13.55
CA THR A 384 -0.94 9.63 12.14
C THR A 384 -2.39 9.59 11.67
N SER A 385 -2.80 10.66 11.02
CA SER A 385 -4.14 10.79 10.44
C SER A 385 -4.36 9.77 9.32
N SER A 386 -5.54 9.15 9.31
CA SER A 386 -5.96 8.21 8.25
C SER A 386 -6.51 8.97 7.06
N ASN A 387 -5.61 9.57 6.26
CA ASN A 387 -5.93 10.45 5.12
C ASN A 387 -5.96 9.72 3.76
N GLU A 388 -5.90 8.40 3.72
CA GLU A 388 -5.74 7.67 2.47
C GLU A 388 -6.98 7.74 1.58
N LEU A 389 -8.18 7.80 2.18
CA LEU A 389 -9.44 7.97 1.45
C LEU A 389 -9.52 9.34 0.76
N SER A 390 -9.13 10.42 1.45
CA SER A 390 -9.11 11.75 0.86
C SER A 390 -8.08 11.85 -0.27
N ARG A 391 -6.94 11.17 -0.13
CA ARG A 391 -5.91 11.08 -1.18
C ARG A 391 -6.40 10.29 -2.40
N LEU A 392 -7.12 9.18 -2.22
CA LEU A 392 -7.71 8.42 -3.34
C LEU A 392 -8.75 9.20 -4.12
N LEU A 393 -9.51 10.09 -3.45
CA LEU A 393 -10.51 10.93 -4.08
C LEU A 393 -9.92 12.15 -4.82
N GLY A 394 -8.62 12.42 -4.65
CA GLY A 394 -7.95 13.59 -5.21
C GLY A 394 -8.20 14.87 -4.41
N CYS A 395 -8.48 14.80 -3.10
CA CYS A 395 -8.48 16.01 -2.27
C CYS A 395 -7.05 16.56 -2.18
N ASN A 396 -6.87 17.89 -2.25
CA ASN A 396 -5.54 18.48 -2.11
C ASN A 396 -5.01 18.26 -0.69
N HIS A 397 -3.70 18.02 -0.59
CA HIS A 397 -2.98 17.91 0.67
C HIS A 397 -1.76 18.82 0.63
N GLU A 398 -1.29 19.19 1.80
CA GLU A 398 -0.05 19.93 2.01
C GLU A 398 0.72 19.29 3.17
N VAL A 399 2.03 19.43 3.16
CA VAL A 399 2.86 18.99 4.27
C VAL A 399 2.94 20.11 5.31
N ILE A 400 2.66 19.79 6.57
CA ILE A 400 2.82 20.69 7.71
C ILE A 400 3.51 19.92 8.83
N ASP A 401 4.65 20.43 9.30
CA ASP A 401 5.49 19.79 10.32
C ASP A 401 5.96 18.37 9.93
N GLY A 402 6.14 18.11 8.63
CA GLY A 402 6.54 16.80 8.09
C GLY A 402 5.40 15.78 7.96
N ASP A 403 4.17 16.13 8.34
CA ASP A 403 2.99 15.29 8.14
C ASP A 403 2.12 15.81 7.00
N LEU A 404 1.60 14.89 6.19
CA LEU A 404 0.67 15.20 5.10
C LEU A 404 -0.74 15.46 5.65
N ARG A 405 -1.28 16.65 5.41
CA ARG A 405 -2.59 17.10 5.90
C ARG A 405 -3.47 17.55 4.75
N ALA A 406 -4.76 17.25 4.81
CA ALA A 406 -5.70 17.68 3.78
C ALA A 406 -5.96 19.20 3.86
N VAL A 407 -5.98 19.87 2.71
CA VAL A 407 -6.36 21.28 2.60
C VAL A 407 -7.88 21.39 2.76
N ARG A 408 -8.34 22.15 3.76
CA ARG A 408 -9.77 22.29 4.06
C ARG A 408 -10.13 23.59 4.77
N GLY A 409 -11.40 23.98 4.65
CA GLY A 409 -12.02 25.07 5.40
C GLY A 409 -12.30 24.73 6.88
N LEU A 410 -12.77 25.74 7.62
CA LEU A 410 -13.17 25.60 9.03
C LEU A 410 -14.36 24.65 9.21
N ASP A 411 -15.23 24.56 8.21
CA ASP A 411 -16.35 23.64 8.10
C ASP A 411 -15.97 22.26 7.56
N GLY A 412 -14.67 22.00 7.43
CA GLY A 412 -14.15 20.73 6.95
C GLY A 412 -14.22 20.56 5.43
N GLN A 413 -14.79 21.49 4.67
CA GLN A 413 -14.90 21.36 3.21
C GLN A 413 -13.51 21.31 2.58
N THR A 414 -13.28 20.33 1.72
CA THR A 414 -12.01 20.17 0.99
C THR A 414 -12.01 20.96 -0.32
N THR A 415 -10.97 20.77 -1.15
CA THR A 415 -10.98 21.24 -2.55
C THR A 415 -12.06 20.60 -3.40
N LEU A 416 -12.68 19.50 -2.95
CA LEU A 416 -13.88 18.94 -3.54
C LEU A 416 -15.10 19.39 -2.75
N ALA A 417 -16.01 20.10 -3.43
CA ALA A 417 -17.14 20.74 -2.78
C ALA A 417 -18.10 19.76 -2.07
N ASN A 418 -18.13 18.50 -2.48
CA ASN A 418 -18.95 17.43 -1.94
C ASN A 418 -18.21 16.51 -0.93
N VAL A 419 -16.97 16.84 -0.55
CA VAL A 419 -16.18 16.07 0.43
C VAL A 419 -15.75 16.97 1.57
N HIS A 420 -16.06 16.54 2.80
CA HIS A 420 -15.65 17.18 4.05
C HIS A 420 -14.78 16.23 4.86
N ILE A 421 -13.76 16.74 5.56
CA ILE A 421 -12.89 15.98 6.45
C ILE A 421 -12.92 16.61 7.84
N VAL A 422 -13.19 15.81 8.87
CA VAL A 422 -13.37 16.28 10.25
C VAL A 422 -12.59 15.46 11.26
N GLY A 423 -12.22 16.10 12.37
CA GLY A 423 -11.51 15.44 13.47
C GLY A 423 -10.13 14.95 13.07
N GLU A 424 -9.74 13.81 13.65
CA GLU A 424 -8.36 13.32 13.55
C GLU A 424 -7.98 12.79 12.16
N ALA A 425 -8.96 12.58 11.28
CA ALA A 425 -8.73 12.31 9.86
C ALA A 425 -8.04 13.49 9.15
N ALA A 426 -8.28 14.72 9.63
CA ALA A 426 -7.61 15.92 9.11
C ALA A 426 -6.32 16.23 9.87
N ARG A 427 -6.41 16.26 11.20
CA ARG A 427 -5.28 16.58 12.09
C ARG A 427 -5.57 16.05 13.48
N PHE A 428 -4.56 15.44 14.10
CA PHE A 428 -4.66 15.00 15.49
C PHE A 428 -4.92 16.19 16.44
N GLY A 429 -5.95 16.06 17.29
CA GLY A 429 -6.41 17.14 18.16
C GLY A 429 -7.31 16.73 19.32
N GLY A 430 -7.59 15.42 19.50
CA GLY A 430 -8.42 14.91 20.58
C GLY A 430 -9.93 15.02 20.34
N ALA A 431 -10.69 14.25 21.15
CA ALA A 431 -12.11 14.01 20.93
C ALA A 431 -13.00 15.26 20.96
N HIS A 432 -12.77 16.20 21.89
CA HIS A 432 -13.59 17.41 21.98
C HIS A 432 -13.40 18.36 20.78
N VAL A 433 -12.18 18.44 20.24
CA VAL A 433 -11.92 19.15 18.97
C VAL A 433 -12.65 18.45 17.85
N ALA A 434 -12.52 17.12 17.78
CA ALA A 434 -13.15 16.30 16.75
C ALA A 434 -14.69 16.43 16.72
N MET A 435 -15.35 16.42 17.88
CA MET A 435 -16.80 16.63 17.98
C MET A 435 -17.21 18.01 17.49
N ALA A 436 -16.53 19.08 17.94
CA ALA A 436 -16.86 20.44 17.55
C ALA A 436 -16.66 20.67 16.04
N GLU A 437 -15.62 20.09 15.45
CA GLU A 437 -15.43 20.12 13.99
C GLU A 437 -16.54 19.36 13.25
N GLY A 438 -16.95 18.19 13.76
CA GLY A 438 -18.08 17.43 13.22
C GLY A 438 -19.38 18.24 13.21
N GLN A 439 -19.69 18.93 14.32
CA GLN A 439 -20.87 19.79 14.45
C GLN A 439 -20.85 20.98 13.48
N ILE A 440 -19.70 21.66 13.34
CA ILE A 440 -19.57 22.80 12.42
C ILE A 440 -19.74 22.35 10.96
N ALA A 441 -19.09 21.24 10.58
CA ALA A 441 -19.22 20.68 9.24
C ALA A 441 -20.66 20.26 8.94
N ALA A 442 -21.31 19.57 9.88
CA ALA A 442 -22.71 19.17 9.77
C ALA A 442 -23.65 20.37 9.58
N ALA A 443 -23.47 21.45 10.33
CA ALA A 443 -24.28 22.66 10.16
C ALA A 443 -24.07 23.32 8.79
N ALA A 444 -22.83 23.33 8.26
CA ALA A 444 -22.55 23.84 6.92
C ALA A 444 -23.19 22.96 5.83
N ILE A 445 -23.09 21.64 5.98
CA ILE A 445 -23.69 20.66 5.08
C ILE A 445 -25.23 20.76 5.10
N ALA A 446 -25.85 20.88 6.27
CA ALA A 446 -27.30 21.03 6.40
C ALA A 446 -27.79 22.28 5.62
N ARG A 447 -27.11 23.42 5.78
CA ARG A 447 -27.41 24.63 5.00
C ARG A 447 -27.25 24.40 3.49
N LYS A 448 -26.20 23.69 3.07
CA LYS A 448 -25.97 23.34 1.67
C LYS A 448 -27.06 22.44 1.09
N LEU A 449 -27.66 21.58 1.91
CA LEU A 449 -28.80 20.74 1.55
C LEU A 449 -30.15 21.48 1.62
N GLY A 450 -30.16 22.78 1.95
CA GLY A 450 -31.39 23.56 2.11
C GLY A 450 -32.19 23.24 3.38
N LEU A 451 -31.56 22.59 4.37
CA LEU A 451 -32.20 22.22 5.63
C LEU A 451 -32.08 23.33 6.67
N LEU A 452 -33.11 23.45 7.52
CA LEU A 452 -33.08 24.36 8.66
C LEU A 452 -32.20 23.77 9.75
N VAL A 453 -31.14 24.49 10.11
CA VAL A 453 -30.25 24.12 11.20
C VAL A 453 -30.03 25.32 12.10
N GLN A 454 -30.14 25.13 13.41
CA GLN A 454 -29.84 26.19 14.37
C GLN A 454 -28.32 26.41 14.41
N SER A 455 -27.87 27.65 14.27
CA SER A 455 -26.45 27.96 14.45
C SER A 455 -26.10 28.02 15.93
N ASP A 456 -25.29 27.09 16.41
CA ASP A 456 -24.71 27.15 17.75
C ASP A 456 -23.35 27.87 17.71
N GLU A 457 -23.37 29.21 17.86
CA GLU A 457 -22.16 30.03 17.94
C GLU A 457 -21.22 29.61 19.09
N SER A 458 -21.74 28.92 20.11
CA SER A 458 -20.92 28.41 21.20
C SER A 458 -19.96 27.30 20.73
N THR A 459 -20.29 26.57 19.66
CA THR A 459 -19.43 25.51 19.12
C THR A 459 -18.07 26.03 18.66
N ALA A 460 -18.04 27.16 17.95
CA ALA A 460 -16.78 27.78 17.53
C ALA A 460 -15.93 28.23 18.73
N LYS A 461 -16.58 28.79 19.77
CA LYS A 461 -15.92 29.18 21.02
C LYS A 461 -15.34 27.96 21.76
N ARG A 462 -16.10 26.85 21.84
CA ARG A 462 -15.62 25.57 22.40
C ARG A 462 -14.42 25.02 21.63
N LEU A 463 -14.50 25.00 20.29
CA LEU A 463 -13.39 24.55 19.44
C LEU A 463 -12.11 25.35 19.69
N ALA A 464 -12.20 26.69 19.72
CA ALA A 464 -11.06 27.56 20.00
C ALA A 464 -10.47 27.32 21.40
N ARG A 465 -11.32 27.12 22.42
CA ARG A 465 -10.88 26.75 23.77
C ARG A 465 -10.15 25.41 23.79
N HIS A 466 -10.72 24.36 23.19
CA HIS A 466 -10.12 23.03 23.17
C HIS A 466 -8.81 22.98 22.37
N ARG A 467 -8.70 23.73 21.26
CA ARG A 467 -7.44 23.88 20.51
C ARG A 467 -6.35 24.55 21.35
N ARG A 468 -6.69 25.60 22.11
CA ARG A 468 -5.73 26.24 23.04
C ARG A 468 -5.29 25.28 24.15
N PHE A 469 -6.22 24.53 24.74
CA PHE A 469 -5.90 23.50 25.74
C PHE A 469 -4.96 22.43 25.16
N GLN A 470 -5.26 21.91 23.97
CA GLN A 470 -4.40 20.94 23.28
C GLN A 470 -3.02 21.51 22.99
N GLY A 471 -2.92 22.76 22.51
CA GLY A 471 -1.64 23.44 22.32
C GLY A 471 -0.82 23.49 23.60
N ALA A 472 -1.42 23.88 24.73
CA ALA A 472 -0.75 23.90 26.03
C ALA A 472 -0.36 22.48 26.50
N LEU A 473 -1.20 21.47 26.23
CA LEU A 473 -0.95 20.07 26.60
C LEU A 473 0.28 19.53 25.89
N TRP A 474 0.40 19.75 24.59
CA TRP A 474 1.57 19.32 23.81
C TRP A 474 2.84 20.08 24.21
N GLN A 475 2.75 21.32 24.69
CA GLN A 475 3.89 22.01 25.29
C GLN A 475 4.29 21.42 26.65
N VAL A 476 3.35 20.93 27.45
CA VAL A 476 3.67 20.21 28.70
C VAL A 476 4.35 18.89 28.40
N PHE A 477 3.86 18.14 27.41
CA PHE A 477 4.37 16.82 27.04
C PHE A 477 5.47 16.82 25.98
N ALA A 478 5.93 17.97 25.48
CA ALA A 478 7.03 18.00 24.52
C ALA A 478 8.30 17.33 25.12
N PRO A 479 8.96 16.38 24.44
CA PRO A 479 10.25 15.87 24.89
C PRO A 479 11.29 17.00 25.07
N LYS A 480 12.37 16.78 25.83
CA LYS A 480 13.48 17.74 25.84
C LYS A 480 14.12 17.80 24.45
N ASP A 481 14.59 18.98 24.03
CA ASP A 481 15.36 19.16 22.81
C ASP A 481 16.82 18.74 23.05
N ASP A 482 17.11 17.45 23.06
CA ASP A 482 18.48 16.94 23.03
C ASP A 482 18.68 15.97 21.86
N ALA A 483 19.94 15.77 21.46
CA ALA A 483 20.28 14.93 20.31
C ALA A 483 19.83 13.45 20.48
N LYS A 484 19.58 13.00 21.72
CA LYS A 484 19.15 11.62 22.02
C LYS A 484 17.63 11.45 21.91
N THR A 485 16.84 12.49 22.18
CA THR A 485 15.38 12.48 22.08
C THR A 485 14.85 12.83 20.68
N LYS A 486 15.59 13.61 19.88
CA LYS A 486 15.13 14.03 18.53
C LYS A 486 15.45 13.04 17.41
N THR A 487 16.44 12.16 17.57
CA THR A 487 16.96 11.33 16.47
C THR A 487 17.68 10.09 16.99
N ALA A 488 17.00 9.23 17.77
CA ALA A 488 17.49 7.86 17.89
C ALA A 488 17.30 7.18 16.53
N ILE A 489 18.30 7.29 15.66
CA ILE A 489 18.37 6.54 14.41
C ILE A 489 18.23 5.07 14.81
N PRO A 490 17.23 4.34 14.27
CA PRO A 490 17.06 2.94 14.61
C PRO A 490 18.37 2.18 14.33
N PRO A 491 18.77 1.23 15.20
CA PRO A 491 19.96 0.43 14.92
C PRO A 491 19.75 -0.38 13.63
N ASP A 492 20.84 -0.75 12.95
CA ASP A 492 20.76 -1.40 11.63
C ASP A 492 19.95 -2.71 11.61
N ASP A 493 19.88 -3.42 12.74
CA ASP A 493 19.11 -4.65 12.90
C ASP A 493 17.65 -4.42 13.29
N ALA A 494 17.23 -3.19 13.60
CA ALA A 494 15.83 -2.89 13.90
C ALA A 494 14.96 -3.11 12.65
N LEU A 495 13.90 -3.90 12.82
CA LEU A 495 12.87 -4.09 11.80
C LEU A 495 12.10 -2.78 11.58
N ILE A 496 12.15 -2.26 10.35
CA ILE A 496 11.39 -1.07 9.94
C ILE A 496 10.07 -1.48 9.29
N CYS A 497 10.11 -2.38 8.30
CA CYS A 497 8.90 -2.90 7.66
C CYS A 497 8.51 -4.25 8.26
N ARG A 498 7.49 -4.25 9.13
CA ARG A 498 6.99 -5.45 9.82
C ARG A 498 6.41 -6.50 8.88
N CYS A 499 5.77 -6.06 7.78
CA CYS A 499 5.15 -6.96 6.81
C CYS A 499 6.17 -7.69 5.94
N GLU A 500 7.22 -7.00 5.49
CA GLU A 500 8.22 -7.54 4.54
C GLU A 500 9.53 -7.95 5.23
N GLY A 501 9.66 -7.78 6.55
CA GLY A 501 10.84 -8.18 7.31
C GLY A 501 12.11 -7.36 6.99
N VAL A 502 11.95 -6.10 6.57
CA VAL A 502 13.05 -5.21 6.15
C VAL A 502 13.57 -4.43 7.34
N THR A 503 14.89 -4.46 7.55
CA THR A 503 15.59 -3.75 8.63
C THR A 503 16.07 -2.37 8.20
N HIS A 504 16.45 -1.54 9.18
CA HIS A 504 17.00 -0.21 8.93
C HIS A 504 18.30 -0.27 8.12
N GLY A 505 19.20 -1.20 8.45
CA GLY A 505 20.48 -1.36 7.76
C GLY A 505 20.31 -1.65 6.28
N VAL A 506 19.34 -2.50 5.90
CA VAL A 506 19.02 -2.77 4.48
C VAL A 506 18.61 -1.50 3.75
N LEU A 507 17.74 -0.67 4.35
CA LEU A 507 17.31 0.59 3.74
C LEU A 507 18.47 1.58 3.63
N ARG A 508 19.32 1.67 4.68
CA ARG A 508 20.46 2.58 4.72
C ARG A 508 21.49 2.25 3.65
N THR A 509 21.82 0.96 3.48
CA THR A 509 22.73 0.49 2.42
C THR A 509 22.17 0.82 1.04
N LEU A 510 20.91 0.45 0.77
CA LEU A 510 20.27 0.77 -0.52
C LEU A 510 20.23 2.27 -0.82
N SER A 511 20.04 3.11 0.21
CA SER A 511 20.01 4.56 0.01
C SER A 511 21.37 5.17 -0.27
N ALA A 512 22.43 4.64 0.36
CA ALA A 512 23.80 5.08 0.11
C ALA A 512 24.27 4.71 -1.31
N ASP A 513 23.86 3.54 -1.80
CA ASP A 513 24.39 2.97 -3.04
C ASP A 513 23.57 3.38 -4.28
N SER A 514 22.24 3.26 -4.19
CA SER A 514 21.40 3.13 -5.39
C SER A 514 20.08 3.91 -5.37
N ALA A 515 19.59 4.36 -4.21
CA ALA A 515 18.24 4.90 -4.07
C ALA A 515 18.17 6.22 -3.27
N GLN A 516 18.08 7.34 -3.98
CA GLN A 516 17.97 8.67 -3.37
C GLN A 516 16.53 9.12 -3.12
N ASP A 517 15.54 8.28 -3.45
CA ASP A 517 14.11 8.58 -3.29
C ASP A 517 13.32 7.40 -2.68
N VAL A 518 12.17 7.73 -2.07
CA VAL A 518 11.28 6.79 -1.39
C VAL A 518 10.73 5.72 -2.34
N SER A 519 10.47 6.07 -3.60
CA SER A 519 9.89 5.13 -4.57
C SER A 519 10.92 4.08 -4.99
N THR A 520 12.17 4.49 -5.24
CA THR A 520 13.26 3.54 -5.54
C THR A 520 13.58 2.67 -4.33
N LEU A 521 13.69 3.23 -3.12
CA LEU A 521 13.87 2.44 -1.90
C LEU A 521 12.77 1.42 -1.70
N LYS A 522 11.50 1.81 -1.90
CA LYS A 522 10.36 0.90 -1.84
C LYS A 522 10.51 -0.23 -2.87
N ARG A 523 10.86 0.06 -4.12
CA ARG A 523 11.01 -0.95 -5.19
C ARG A 523 12.11 -1.96 -4.88
N LEU A 524 13.28 -1.50 -4.45
CA LEU A 524 14.45 -2.37 -4.19
C LEU A 524 14.31 -3.18 -2.90
N SER A 525 13.73 -2.59 -1.85
CA SER A 525 13.61 -3.26 -0.55
C SER A 525 12.29 -4.01 -0.33
N ARG A 526 11.26 -3.73 -1.14
CA ARG A 526 9.84 -4.07 -0.91
C ARG A 526 9.20 -3.37 0.31
N ALA A 527 9.94 -2.57 1.09
CA ALA A 527 9.39 -1.90 2.25
C ALA A 527 8.20 -1.00 1.88
N GLY A 528 7.09 -1.15 2.60
CA GLY A 528 5.84 -0.45 2.30
C GLY A 528 4.94 -1.13 1.28
N MET A 529 5.30 -2.31 0.74
CA MET A 529 4.47 -3.09 -0.20
C MET A 529 3.55 -4.13 0.47
N GLY A 530 3.78 -4.47 1.75
CA GLY A 530 3.01 -5.48 2.47
C GLY A 530 1.63 -5.01 2.97
N ARG A 531 0.92 -5.86 3.71
CA ARG A 531 -0.51 -5.69 4.07
C ARG A 531 -0.89 -4.34 4.70
N CYS A 532 -0.01 -3.74 5.51
CA CYS A 532 -0.29 -2.43 6.12
C CYS A 532 -0.16 -1.23 5.18
N GLN A 533 0.39 -1.42 3.96
CA GLN A 533 0.60 -0.39 2.93
C GLN A 533 1.33 0.86 3.47
N SER A 534 2.51 0.65 4.05
CA SER A 534 3.43 1.69 4.55
C SER A 534 3.02 2.49 5.79
N ARG A 535 1.88 2.18 6.43
CA ARG A 535 1.39 2.92 7.61
C ARG A 535 2.39 3.04 8.76
N TYR A 536 3.20 2.01 8.96
CA TYR A 536 4.21 1.97 10.03
C TYR A 536 5.63 2.30 9.55
N CYS A 537 6.01 1.91 8.33
CA CYS A 537 7.37 2.08 7.82
C CYS A 537 7.57 3.34 6.96
N GLY A 538 6.51 3.98 6.47
CA GLY A 538 6.59 5.06 5.47
C GLY A 538 7.45 6.25 5.91
N LYS A 539 7.28 6.71 7.16
CA LYS A 539 8.09 7.82 7.72
C LYS A 539 9.57 7.45 7.79
N ALA A 540 9.89 6.24 8.25
CA ALA A 540 11.27 5.78 8.35
C ALA A 540 11.91 5.60 6.97
N ILE A 541 11.16 5.16 5.95
CA ILE A 541 11.66 5.10 4.56
C ILE A 541 11.99 6.51 4.05
N ALA A 542 11.12 7.49 4.28
CA ALA A 542 11.37 8.89 3.90
C ALA A 542 12.59 9.49 4.62
N ASP A 543 12.73 9.21 5.92
CA ASP A 543 13.88 9.65 6.71
C ASP A 543 15.19 9.07 6.18
N VAL A 544 15.21 7.78 5.79
CA VAL A 544 16.39 7.13 5.21
C VAL A 544 16.69 7.69 3.81
N ALA A 545 15.68 7.93 2.99
CA ALA A 545 15.83 8.56 1.67
C ALA A 545 16.39 9.99 1.75
N LYS A 546 16.45 10.59 2.95
CA LYS A 546 16.74 12.01 3.19
C LYS A 546 15.77 12.93 2.44
N GLU A 547 14.59 12.42 2.08
CA GLU A 547 13.51 13.21 1.52
C GLU A 547 12.92 14.05 2.65
N ARG A 548 13.41 15.29 2.75
CA ARG A 548 12.76 16.29 3.60
C ARG A 548 11.56 16.82 2.85
N HIS A 549 10.37 16.33 3.20
CA HIS A 549 9.14 16.92 2.71
C HIS A 549 9.02 18.33 3.28
N LEU A 550 9.34 19.34 2.46
CA LEU A 550 9.19 20.73 2.84
C LEU A 550 7.70 21.09 2.91
N THR A 551 7.38 22.10 3.71
CA THR A 551 6.00 22.59 3.82
C THR A 551 5.45 22.92 2.43
N GLY A 552 4.30 22.33 2.08
CA GLY A 552 3.66 22.48 0.77
C GLY A 552 4.04 21.46 -0.31
N GLU A 553 5.06 20.61 -0.10
CA GLU A 553 5.48 19.59 -1.09
C GLU A 553 4.85 18.22 -0.80
N THR A 554 4.00 17.70 -1.70
CA THR A 554 3.45 16.34 -1.55
C THR A 554 4.29 15.26 -2.25
N SER A 555 5.34 15.66 -2.97
CA SER A 555 6.31 14.76 -3.59
C SER A 555 7.03 13.93 -2.52
N GLY A 556 7.25 12.65 -2.83
CA GLY A 556 7.94 11.71 -1.92
C GLY A 556 7.02 10.92 -0.98
N PHE A 557 5.74 11.28 -0.83
CA PHE A 557 4.79 10.42 -0.14
C PHE A 557 4.33 9.27 -1.03
N LEU A 558 4.37 8.05 -0.50
CA LEU A 558 3.84 6.87 -1.17
C LEU A 558 2.36 7.05 -1.53
N ALA A 559 2.02 6.88 -2.82
CA ALA A 559 0.66 7.00 -3.32
C ALA A 559 -0.30 6.01 -2.63
N PRO A 560 -1.53 6.43 -2.29
CA PRO A 560 -2.52 5.51 -1.75
C PRO A 560 -2.85 4.45 -2.81
N GLN A 561 -3.04 3.20 -2.38
CA GLN A 561 -3.35 2.09 -3.27
C GLN A 561 -4.76 1.58 -2.98
N MET A 562 -5.43 1.07 -4.02
CA MET A 562 -6.62 0.25 -3.83
C MET A 562 -6.22 -1.23 -3.74
N PRO A 563 -6.79 -2.03 -2.83
CA PRO A 563 -7.68 -1.59 -1.77
C PRO A 563 -6.91 -0.93 -0.60
N LEU A 564 -7.51 0.03 0.10
CA LEU A 564 -6.98 0.73 1.29
C LEU A 564 -6.69 -0.21 2.47
N ARG A 565 -7.45 -1.30 2.52
CA ARG A 565 -7.36 -2.43 3.45
C ARG A 565 -7.42 -3.70 2.61
N PRO A 566 -6.71 -4.78 2.97
CA PRO A 566 -6.87 -6.06 2.27
C PRO A 566 -8.32 -6.54 2.23
N ILE A 567 -8.79 -6.99 1.05
CA ILE A 567 -10.17 -7.45 0.81
C ILE A 567 -10.13 -8.81 0.09
N PRO A 568 -11.06 -9.75 0.40
CA PRO A 568 -11.15 -11.01 -0.32
C PRO A 568 -11.23 -10.82 -1.82
N LEU A 569 -10.37 -11.50 -2.58
CA LEU A 569 -10.34 -11.41 -4.03
C LEU A 569 -11.69 -11.78 -4.65
N ALA A 570 -12.28 -12.88 -4.18
CA ALA A 570 -13.57 -13.38 -4.65
C ALA A 570 -14.71 -12.35 -4.49
N ALA A 571 -14.66 -11.48 -3.48
CA ALA A 571 -15.69 -10.48 -3.24
C ALA A 571 -15.76 -9.41 -4.35
N LEU A 572 -14.69 -9.25 -5.13
CA LEU A 572 -14.59 -8.24 -6.20
C LEU A 572 -14.74 -8.85 -7.59
N ALA A 573 -14.66 -10.16 -7.72
CA ALA A 573 -14.64 -10.87 -8.99
C ALA A 573 -16.01 -10.83 -9.68
N VAL A 574 -16.20 -9.87 -10.60
CA VAL A 574 -17.41 -9.75 -11.44
C VAL A 574 -17.00 -9.80 -12.91
N GLU A 575 -17.65 -10.66 -13.70
CA GLU A 575 -17.37 -10.80 -15.13
C GLU A 575 -17.61 -9.48 -15.88
N LYS A 576 -16.73 -9.17 -16.83
CA LYS A 576 -16.85 -8.00 -17.71
C LYS A 576 -16.70 -8.42 -19.18
N PRO A 577 -17.27 -7.64 -20.11
CA PRO A 577 -17.05 -7.85 -21.55
C PRO A 577 -15.56 -7.68 -21.93
N GLU A 578 -15.12 -8.46 -22.91
CA GLU A 578 -13.80 -8.29 -23.53
C GLU A 578 -13.80 -7.19 -24.61
N TRP A 579 -12.62 -6.64 -24.90
CA TRP A 579 -12.40 -5.65 -25.96
C TRP A 579 -11.14 -5.99 -26.77
N GLY A 580 -10.79 -5.19 -27.78
CA GLY A 580 -9.55 -5.32 -28.55
C GLY A 580 -8.60 -4.15 -28.33
N GLY A 581 -7.29 -4.42 -28.42
CA GLY A 581 -6.24 -3.40 -28.29
C GLY A 581 -6.18 -2.68 -26.93
N HIS A 582 -5.53 -1.52 -26.91
CA HIS A 582 -5.36 -0.71 -25.72
C HIS A 582 -6.12 0.62 -25.80
N LYS A 583 -6.71 1.04 -24.68
CA LYS A 583 -7.30 2.39 -24.58
C LYS A 583 -6.18 3.42 -24.44
N ARG A 584 -5.94 4.16 -25.52
CA ARG A 584 -4.98 5.28 -25.54
C ARG A 584 -5.42 6.37 -24.56
N ALA A 585 -4.45 7.01 -23.93
CA ALA A 585 -4.64 8.15 -23.05
C ALA A 585 -3.73 9.31 -23.44
N LEU A 586 -4.16 10.52 -23.10
CA LEU A 586 -3.29 11.68 -23.17
C LEU A 586 -2.14 11.51 -22.18
N LEU A 587 -0.95 11.92 -22.61
CA LEU A 587 0.22 11.90 -21.75
C LEU A 587 0.07 13.00 -20.69
N PRO A 588 0.30 12.69 -19.40
CA PRO A 588 0.16 13.69 -18.36
C PRO A 588 1.19 14.82 -18.54
N GLU A 589 0.73 16.06 -18.37
CA GLU A 589 1.60 17.23 -18.25
C GLU A 589 1.97 17.44 -16.79
N LYS A 590 3.25 17.68 -16.53
CA LYS A 590 3.78 17.98 -15.20
C LYS A 590 4.94 18.95 -15.31
N PRO A 591 5.15 19.80 -14.30
CA PRO A 591 6.38 20.56 -14.20
C PRO A 591 7.57 19.59 -14.03
N PRO A 592 8.77 19.95 -14.52
CA PRO A 592 9.99 19.19 -14.29
C PRO A 592 10.24 18.99 -12.79
N VAL A 593 10.80 17.85 -12.41
CA VAL A 593 11.26 17.63 -11.04
C VAL A 593 12.44 18.57 -10.78
N ALA A 594 12.34 19.40 -9.74
CA ALA A 594 13.40 20.32 -9.39
C ALA A 594 14.67 19.55 -8.98
N SER A 595 15.82 20.00 -9.48
CA SER A 595 17.13 19.49 -9.09
C SER A 595 18.02 20.66 -8.67
N PRO A 596 18.66 20.61 -7.48
CA PRO A 596 19.54 21.68 -7.03
C PRO A 596 20.88 21.70 -7.80
N GLN A 597 21.22 20.63 -8.52
CA GLN A 597 22.48 20.49 -9.23
C GLN A 597 22.31 20.86 -10.70
N ALA A 598 22.58 22.12 -11.02
CA ALA A 598 22.73 22.56 -12.41
C ALA A 598 23.87 21.79 -13.10
N LEU A 599 23.69 21.51 -14.38
CA LEU A 599 24.71 20.97 -15.26
C LEU A 599 25.39 22.14 -15.96
N SER A 600 26.73 22.12 -16.01
CA SER A 600 27.45 22.87 -17.04
C SER A 600 27.06 22.35 -18.42
N VAL A 601 27.54 23.00 -19.48
CA VAL A 601 27.44 22.38 -20.81
C VAL A 601 28.12 21.02 -20.76
N VAL A 602 27.37 19.97 -21.10
CA VAL A 602 27.87 18.60 -21.22
C VAL A 602 28.02 18.28 -22.70
N GLU A 603 29.21 17.88 -23.12
CA GLU A 603 29.46 17.39 -24.48
C GLU A 603 29.45 15.86 -24.42
N THR A 604 28.83 15.20 -25.41
CA THR A 604 28.83 13.74 -25.50
C THR A 604 28.76 13.28 -26.96
N SER A 605 29.16 12.04 -27.25
CA SER A 605 28.99 11.49 -28.59
C SER A 605 27.55 11.08 -28.83
N THR A 606 26.93 10.39 -27.87
CA THR A 606 25.54 9.92 -27.98
C THR A 606 24.74 10.26 -26.73
N LEU A 607 23.63 11.00 -26.91
CA LEU A 607 22.65 11.26 -25.86
C LEU A 607 21.49 10.27 -25.95
N VAL A 608 21.22 9.54 -24.87
CA VAL A 608 20.02 8.70 -24.71
C VAL A 608 18.98 9.44 -23.87
N ILE A 609 17.78 9.64 -24.40
CA ILE A 609 16.67 10.30 -23.69
C ILE A 609 15.74 9.23 -23.13
N GLY A 610 15.72 9.09 -21.80
CA GLY A 610 14.88 8.15 -21.04
C GLY A 610 15.68 7.01 -20.38
N ALA A 611 15.55 6.86 -19.06
CA ALA A 611 16.20 5.82 -18.26
C ALA A 611 15.24 4.66 -17.91
N GLY A 612 14.41 4.27 -18.88
CA GLY A 612 13.71 2.99 -18.88
C GLY A 612 14.63 1.86 -19.36
N ILE A 613 14.12 0.62 -19.36
CA ILE A 613 14.94 -0.54 -19.71
C ILE A 613 15.57 -0.45 -21.12
N ALA A 614 14.83 0.02 -22.13
CA ALA A 614 15.37 0.17 -23.49
C ALA A 614 16.52 1.19 -23.55
N GLY A 615 16.37 2.34 -22.90
CA GLY A 615 17.40 3.38 -22.86
C GLY A 615 18.63 2.95 -22.06
N LEU A 616 18.44 2.35 -20.89
CA LEU A 616 19.55 1.85 -20.06
C LEU A 616 20.29 0.68 -20.71
N SER A 617 19.59 -0.23 -21.38
CA SER A 617 20.24 -1.27 -22.18
C SER A 617 21.01 -0.68 -23.36
N THR A 618 20.47 0.33 -24.06
CA THR A 618 21.21 1.03 -25.12
C THR A 618 22.50 1.65 -24.58
N ALA A 619 22.40 2.35 -23.46
CA ALA A 619 23.55 2.99 -22.81
C ALA A 619 24.61 1.97 -22.36
N LEU A 620 24.18 0.85 -21.77
CA LEU A 620 25.08 -0.24 -21.38
C LEU A 620 25.89 -0.77 -22.58
N PHE A 621 25.21 -1.12 -23.67
CA PHE A 621 25.89 -1.69 -24.83
C PHE A 621 26.74 -0.68 -25.61
N LEU A 622 26.37 0.60 -25.63
CA LEU A 622 27.23 1.65 -26.19
C LEU A 622 28.48 1.89 -25.32
N ALA A 623 28.32 1.97 -24.00
CA ALA A 623 29.43 2.20 -23.08
C ALA A 623 30.47 1.07 -23.11
N ARG A 624 30.02 -0.19 -23.24
CA ARG A 624 30.90 -1.36 -23.45
C ARG A 624 31.76 -1.29 -24.69
N GLU A 625 31.32 -0.55 -25.70
CA GLU A 625 32.04 -0.31 -26.95
C GLU A 625 32.94 0.94 -26.87
N GLY A 626 33.04 1.56 -25.69
CA GLY A 626 33.85 2.75 -25.45
C GLY A 626 33.23 4.05 -25.98
N GLU A 627 31.95 4.03 -26.35
CA GLU A 627 31.23 5.26 -26.75
C GLU A 627 31.05 6.17 -25.53
N ASP A 628 31.23 7.47 -25.72
CA ASP A 628 30.87 8.48 -24.72
C ASP A 628 29.35 8.69 -24.74
N VAL A 629 28.69 8.27 -23.67
CA VAL A 629 27.23 8.21 -23.55
C VAL A 629 26.73 8.97 -22.34
N VAL A 630 25.77 9.86 -22.58
CA VAL A 630 24.96 10.49 -21.55
C VAL A 630 23.52 10.00 -21.65
N VAL A 631 22.91 9.67 -20.51
CA VAL A 631 21.50 9.37 -20.37
C VAL A 631 20.84 10.47 -19.56
N VAL A 632 19.73 11.02 -20.05
CA VAL A 632 18.91 11.99 -19.31
C VAL A 632 17.53 11.40 -19.00
N GLU A 633 17.10 11.54 -17.76
CA GLU A 633 15.79 11.08 -17.28
C GLU A 633 15.09 12.21 -16.53
N ARG A 634 13.83 12.47 -16.89
CA ARG A 634 13.05 13.59 -16.33
C ARG A 634 12.75 13.44 -14.84
N ALA A 635 12.71 12.19 -14.34
CA ALA A 635 12.50 11.87 -12.93
C ALA A 635 13.61 10.93 -12.45
N PHE A 636 13.25 9.78 -11.89
CA PHE A 636 14.21 8.75 -11.48
C PHE A 636 14.25 7.61 -12.51
N ALA A 637 15.39 6.96 -12.65
CA ALA A 637 15.55 5.78 -13.48
C ALA A 637 14.56 4.69 -13.04
N ASN A 638 14.07 3.92 -14.00
CA ASN A 638 13.08 2.85 -13.76
C ASN A 638 11.77 3.33 -13.08
N SER A 639 11.41 4.61 -13.07
CA SER A 639 10.27 5.11 -12.26
C SER A 639 8.89 5.04 -12.91
N LEU A 640 8.79 4.82 -14.23
CA LEU A 640 7.53 4.82 -14.99
C LEU A 640 7.21 3.43 -15.56
N ALA A 641 7.16 3.28 -16.88
CA ALA A 641 6.69 2.05 -17.55
C ALA A 641 7.46 0.80 -17.10
N SER A 642 8.80 0.89 -17.04
CA SER A 642 9.66 -0.24 -16.66
C SER A 642 9.48 -0.68 -15.20
N GLY A 643 9.57 0.23 -14.22
CA GLY A 643 9.39 -0.14 -12.81
C GLY A 643 7.94 -0.33 -12.40
N GLY A 644 7.00 0.09 -13.25
CA GLY A 644 5.58 -0.22 -13.14
C GLY A 644 5.19 -1.54 -13.81
N ASN A 645 6.08 -2.22 -14.53
CA ASN A 645 5.75 -3.43 -15.28
C ASN A 645 5.51 -4.65 -14.34
N ALA A 646 4.67 -5.59 -14.79
CA ALA A 646 4.40 -6.82 -14.05
C ALA A 646 5.61 -7.78 -14.05
N GLY A 647 6.48 -7.73 -15.06
CA GLY A 647 7.68 -8.56 -15.23
C GLY A 647 7.41 -9.91 -15.90
N SER A 648 6.47 -9.96 -16.83
CA SER A 648 6.27 -11.14 -17.68
C SER A 648 7.30 -11.15 -18.81
N LEU A 649 7.87 -12.31 -19.11
CA LEU A 649 8.76 -12.52 -20.26
C LEU A 649 8.00 -13.33 -21.30
N HIS A 650 7.52 -12.63 -22.33
CA HIS A 650 6.64 -13.21 -23.34
C HIS A 650 7.41 -13.63 -24.59
N ALA A 651 7.52 -14.93 -24.83
CA ALA A 651 8.03 -15.50 -26.07
C ALA A 651 6.90 -15.70 -27.11
N GLN A 652 5.68 -15.99 -26.65
CA GLN A 652 4.48 -16.10 -27.49
C GLN A 652 3.77 -14.75 -27.67
N LEU A 653 2.89 -14.70 -28.67
CA LEU A 653 1.90 -13.63 -28.81
C LEU A 653 0.84 -13.76 -27.72
N LEU A 654 0.30 -12.65 -27.21
CA LEU A 654 -0.90 -12.71 -26.38
C LEU A 654 -2.16 -12.85 -27.25
N SER A 655 -3.27 -13.25 -26.65
CA SER A 655 -4.54 -13.46 -27.36
C SER A 655 -5.06 -12.20 -28.07
N PHE A 656 -4.73 -11.03 -27.54
CA PHE A 656 -5.06 -9.73 -28.14
C PHE A 656 -3.96 -9.19 -29.07
N ASP A 657 -2.86 -9.92 -29.30
CA ASP A 657 -1.83 -9.60 -30.28
C ASP A 657 -1.96 -10.45 -31.56
N HIS A 658 -2.93 -11.37 -31.61
CA HIS A 658 -3.20 -12.25 -32.74
C HIS A 658 -4.69 -12.27 -33.13
N GLY A 659 -4.98 -12.44 -34.42
CA GLY A 659 -6.35 -12.56 -34.93
C GLY A 659 -7.14 -11.25 -34.89
N ALA A 660 -8.48 -11.36 -34.85
CA ALA A 660 -9.39 -10.23 -35.06
C ALA A 660 -9.35 -9.14 -33.99
N ARG A 661 -8.84 -9.44 -32.79
CA ARG A 661 -8.73 -8.46 -31.68
C ARG A 661 -7.39 -7.71 -31.68
N ALA A 662 -6.46 -8.09 -32.55
CA ALA A 662 -5.14 -7.48 -32.65
C ALA A 662 -5.18 -6.16 -33.40
N GLU A 663 -4.48 -5.15 -32.87
CA GLU A 663 -4.27 -3.88 -33.57
C GLU A 663 -3.52 -4.14 -34.90
N GLY A 664 -4.06 -3.65 -36.01
CA GLY A 664 -3.49 -3.90 -37.34
C GLY A 664 -3.50 -5.37 -37.79
N GLY A 665 -4.33 -6.23 -37.20
CA GLY A 665 -4.45 -7.66 -37.54
C GLY A 665 -3.30 -8.53 -37.05
N GLY A 666 -2.42 -8.01 -36.18
CA GLY A 666 -1.35 -8.79 -35.51
C GLY A 666 -0.10 -9.06 -36.35
N GLY A 667 -0.05 -8.61 -37.61
CA GLY A 667 1.08 -8.86 -38.51
C GLY A 667 2.40 -8.27 -38.02
N ALA A 668 2.37 -7.05 -37.48
CA ALA A 668 3.56 -6.39 -36.93
C ALA A 668 4.04 -7.06 -35.63
N ALA A 669 3.14 -7.45 -34.73
CA ALA A 669 3.46 -8.20 -33.52
C ALA A 669 4.08 -9.57 -33.84
N ALA A 670 3.57 -10.30 -34.83
CA ALA A 670 4.14 -11.59 -35.22
C ALA A 670 5.62 -11.48 -35.66
N GLN A 671 6.02 -10.35 -36.24
CA GLN A 671 7.41 -10.13 -36.65
C GLN A 671 8.37 -9.96 -35.46
N THR A 672 7.87 -9.66 -34.25
CA THR A 672 8.73 -9.50 -33.05
C THR A 672 9.15 -10.82 -32.42
N LEU A 673 8.54 -11.95 -32.80
CA LEU A 673 8.76 -13.24 -32.15
C LEU A 673 10.24 -13.66 -32.08
N PRO A 674 11.05 -13.59 -33.17
CA PRO A 674 12.48 -13.89 -33.07
C PRO A 674 13.22 -12.97 -32.10
N LEU A 675 12.85 -11.68 -32.05
CA LEU A 675 13.45 -10.73 -31.10
C LEU A 675 13.06 -11.07 -29.65
N GLN A 676 11.83 -11.51 -29.39
CA GLN A 676 11.37 -11.90 -28.06
C GLN A 676 12.19 -13.08 -27.52
N ARG A 677 12.31 -14.15 -28.31
CA ARG A 677 13.12 -15.32 -27.96
C ARG A 677 14.57 -14.93 -27.61
N ASP A 678 15.18 -14.17 -28.49
CA ASP A 678 16.59 -13.81 -28.36
C ASP A 678 16.82 -12.82 -27.22
N SER A 679 15.86 -11.94 -26.93
CA SER A 679 15.89 -11.06 -25.76
C SER A 679 15.77 -11.80 -24.44
N ILE A 680 14.97 -12.87 -24.38
CA ILE A 680 14.89 -13.71 -23.17
C ILE A 680 16.22 -14.43 -22.91
N ALA A 681 16.86 -14.94 -23.96
CA ALA A 681 18.21 -15.50 -23.85
C ALA A 681 19.23 -14.43 -23.41
N LEU A 682 19.12 -13.21 -23.94
CA LEU A 682 19.99 -12.09 -23.56
C LEU A 682 19.78 -11.66 -22.10
N TRP A 683 18.55 -11.66 -21.59
CA TRP A 683 18.27 -11.43 -20.18
C TRP A 683 18.98 -12.45 -19.28
N ALA A 684 18.92 -13.74 -19.63
CA ALA A 684 19.61 -14.80 -18.89
C ALA A 684 21.14 -14.63 -18.95
N ALA A 685 21.67 -14.27 -20.13
CA ALA A 685 23.09 -13.98 -20.30
C ALA A 685 23.55 -12.80 -19.43
N LEU A 686 22.81 -11.68 -19.45
CA LEU A 686 23.11 -10.50 -18.63
C LEU A 686 23.05 -10.80 -17.13
N GLN A 687 22.07 -11.59 -16.67
CA GLN A 687 22.01 -12.02 -15.27
C GLN A 687 23.28 -12.78 -14.86
N SER A 688 23.71 -13.74 -15.70
CA SER A 688 24.93 -14.53 -15.46
C SER A 688 26.20 -13.67 -15.53
N GLU A 689 26.29 -12.79 -16.52
CA GLU A 689 27.46 -11.94 -16.77
C GLU A 689 27.67 -10.94 -15.64
N LEU A 690 26.60 -10.35 -15.12
CA LEU A 690 26.66 -9.36 -14.05
C LEU A 690 26.76 -9.97 -12.66
N GLY A 691 26.53 -11.29 -12.52
CA GLY A 691 26.57 -11.99 -11.24
C GLY A 691 25.51 -11.50 -10.24
N GLN A 692 24.37 -11.02 -10.74
CA GLN A 692 23.26 -10.49 -9.94
C GLN A 692 22.02 -11.36 -10.12
N ASP A 693 21.19 -11.51 -9.09
CA ASP A 693 19.91 -12.24 -9.19
C ASP A 693 18.80 -11.29 -9.63
N PHE A 694 18.32 -11.44 -10.87
CA PHE A 694 17.20 -10.63 -11.41
C PHE A 694 15.83 -11.15 -10.94
N GLU A 695 15.82 -12.16 -10.07
CA GLU A 695 14.69 -13.02 -9.75
C GLU A 695 14.03 -13.58 -11.04
N MET A 696 14.84 -13.84 -12.07
CA MET A 696 14.39 -14.35 -13.36
C MET A 696 14.22 -15.87 -13.33
N LYS A 697 13.08 -16.36 -13.86
CA LYS A 697 12.81 -17.79 -14.04
C LYS A 697 12.11 -18.02 -15.37
N VAL A 698 12.66 -18.94 -16.18
CA VAL A 698 12.04 -19.46 -17.41
C VAL A 698 11.43 -20.81 -17.05
N THR A 699 10.14 -20.82 -16.77
CA THR A 699 9.38 -21.99 -16.28
C THR A 699 8.31 -22.43 -17.26
N GLY A 700 8.35 -21.88 -18.48
CA GLY A 700 7.32 -22.03 -19.48
C GLY A 700 6.10 -21.15 -19.21
N GLY A 701 5.24 -21.11 -20.21
CA GLY A 701 4.01 -20.35 -20.18
C GLY A 701 2.88 -21.04 -20.92
N LEU A 702 1.67 -20.79 -20.43
CA LEU A 702 0.45 -21.46 -20.82
C LEU A 702 -0.56 -20.42 -21.28
N MET A 703 -1.13 -20.62 -22.46
CA MET A 703 -2.35 -19.93 -22.89
C MET A 703 -3.49 -20.94 -22.87
N VAL A 704 -4.32 -20.90 -21.83
CA VAL A 704 -5.36 -21.92 -21.58
C VAL A 704 -6.58 -21.71 -22.47
N ALA A 705 -7.20 -22.83 -22.86
CA ALA A 705 -8.38 -22.88 -23.71
C ALA A 705 -9.54 -23.61 -23.02
N GLU A 706 -10.68 -22.93 -22.94
CA GLU A 706 -11.94 -23.48 -22.42
C GLU A 706 -12.76 -24.27 -23.46
N THR A 707 -12.59 -24.00 -24.75
CA THR A 707 -13.44 -24.52 -25.83
C THR A 707 -12.61 -25.04 -27.00
N ASP A 708 -13.24 -25.84 -27.86
CA ASP A 708 -12.61 -26.29 -29.11
C ASP A 708 -12.30 -25.13 -30.06
N ASP A 709 -13.09 -24.06 -30.01
CA ASP A 709 -12.87 -22.84 -30.79
C ASP A 709 -11.59 -22.13 -30.32
N HIS A 710 -11.38 -22.06 -29.00
CA HIS A 710 -10.13 -21.58 -28.43
C HIS A 710 -8.95 -22.47 -28.87
N MET A 711 -9.10 -23.79 -28.88
CA MET A 711 -8.05 -24.70 -29.35
C MET A 711 -7.70 -24.50 -30.83
N ARG A 712 -8.68 -24.22 -31.70
CA ARG A 712 -8.43 -23.89 -33.11
C ARG A 712 -7.69 -22.57 -33.27
N PHE A 713 -8.10 -21.53 -32.54
CA PHE A 713 -7.37 -20.26 -32.48
C PHE A 713 -5.90 -20.46 -32.03
N LEU A 714 -5.69 -21.25 -30.99
CA LEU A 714 -4.35 -21.57 -30.50
C LEU A 714 -3.54 -22.37 -31.53
N ALA A 715 -4.15 -23.28 -32.30
CA ALA A 715 -3.47 -24.02 -33.35
C ALA A 715 -2.90 -23.10 -34.44
N GLU A 716 -3.70 -22.13 -34.89
CA GLU A 716 -3.28 -21.14 -35.88
C GLU A 716 -2.12 -20.29 -35.35
N LYS A 717 -2.27 -19.76 -34.14
CA LYS A 717 -1.25 -18.98 -33.43
C LYS A 717 0.06 -19.75 -33.25
N VAL A 718 -0.01 -20.97 -32.72
CA VAL A 718 1.17 -21.85 -32.53
C VAL A 718 1.86 -22.10 -33.85
N GLY A 719 1.12 -22.29 -34.95
CA GLY A 719 1.69 -22.42 -36.29
C GLY A 719 2.53 -21.19 -36.71
N VAL A 720 2.07 -19.98 -36.41
CA VAL A 720 2.85 -18.74 -36.65
C VAL A 720 4.10 -18.69 -35.78
N GLU A 721 3.97 -19.04 -34.50
CA GLU A 721 5.05 -19.02 -33.51
C GLU A 721 6.16 -20.02 -33.83
N CYS A 722 5.82 -21.26 -34.19
CA CYS A 722 6.80 -22.27 -34.59
C CYS A 722 7.56 -21.85 -35.86
N ARG A 723 6.88 -21.25 -36.84
CA ARG A 723 7.55 -20.73 -38.06
C ARG A 723 8.52 -19.60 -37.75
N ALA A 724 8.29 -18.85 -36.67
CA ALA A 724 9.19 -17.82 -36.17
C ALA A 724 10.28 -18.36 -35.23
N GLY A 725 10.33 -19.69 -35.01
CA GLY A 725 11.34 -20.34 -34.19
C GLY A 725 11.08 -20.23 -32.68
N ILE A 726 9.82 -20.07 -32.28
CA ILE A 726 9.38 -20.19 -30.89
C ILE A 726 9.04 -21.66 -30.60
N ASP A 727 9.55 -22.18 -29.49
CA ASP A 727 9.21 -23.52 -29.01
C ASP A 727 7.84 -23.50 -28.32
N CYS A 728 6.81 -23.62 -29.16
CA CYS A 728 5.40 -23.67 -28.79
C CYS A 728 4.76 -24.97 -29.29
N ARG A 729 3.83 -25.52 -28.51
CA ARG A 729 2.97 -26.64 -28.95
C ARG A 729 1.62 -26.62 -28.26
N LEU A 730 0.64 -27.29 -28.86
CA LEU A 730 -0.64 -27.55 -28.19
C LEU A 730 -0.49 -28.71 -27.22
N ILE A 731 -1.15 -28.60 -26.08
CA ILE A 731 -1.27 -29.63 -25.07
C ILE A 731 -2.73 -29.89 -24.73
N GLY A 732 -3.06 -31.16 -24.45
CA GLY A 732 -4.38 -31.55 -24.01
C GLY A 732 -4.59 -31.35 -22.51
N GLN A 733 -5.81 -31.59 -22.05
CA GLN A 733 -6.20 -31.43 -20.65
C GLN A 733 -5.35 -32.25 -19.65
N GLU A 734 -5.00 -33.49 -19.98
CA GLU A 734 -4.22 -34.36 -19.07
C GLU A 734 -2.84 -33.78 -18.78
N GLU A 735 -2.11 -33.40 -19.83
CA GLU A 735 -0.81 -32.76 -19.71
C GLU A 735 -0.88 -31.40 -19.01
N LEU A 736 -1.90 -30.59 -19.32
CA LEU A 736 -2.14 -29.31 -18.64
C LEU A 736 -2.30 -29.49 -17.12
N ARG A 737 -3.08 -30.49 -16.69
CA ARG A 737 -3.26 -30.82 -15.27
C ARG A 737 -1.99 -31.35 -14.62
N SER A 738 -1.16 -32.07 -15.36
CA SER A 738 0.14 -32.52 -14.85
C SER A 738 1.12 -31.36 -14.65
N LEU A 739 1.11 -30.37 -15.54
CA LEU A 739 1.99 -29.20 -15.47
C LEU A 739 1.56 -28.21 -14.38
N GLU A 740 0.27 -27.90 -14.34
CA GLU A 740 -0.28 -26.91 -13.40
C GLU A 740 -1.59 -27.42 -12.77
N PRO A 741 -1.51 -28.27 -11.74
CA PRO A 741 -2.67 -28.89 -11.09
C PRO A 741 -3.65 -27.90 -10.45
N ALA A 742 -3.20 -26.67 -10.19
CA ALA A 742 -3.99 -25.62 -9.58
C ALA A 742 -4.93 -24.90 -10.56
N LEU A 743 -4.79 -25.14 -11.87
CA LEU A 743 -5.70 -24.60 -12.87
C LEU A 743 -7.08 -25.27 -12.79
N SER A 744 -8.10 -24.52 -13.19
CA SER A 744 -9.47 -25.02 -13.28
C SER A 744 -9.56 -26.29 -14.15
N SER A 745 -10.33 -27.27 -13.71
CA SER A 745 -10.51 -28.54 -14.42
C SER A 745 -11.32 -28.42 -15.71
N HIS A 746 -11.94 -27.26 -15.95
CA HIS A 746 -12.80 -26.98 -17.11
C HIS A 746 -12.03 -26.69 -18.41
N PHE A 747 -10.72 -26.40 -18.35
CA PHE A 747 -9.92 -26.19 -19.56
C PHE A 747 -9.72 -27.49 -20.34
N VAL A 748 -9.90 -27.43 -21.66
CA VAL A 748 -9.77 -28.58 -22.58
C VAL A 748 -8.32 -28.77 -23.05
N GLY A 749 -7.49 -27.74 -22.94
CA GLY A 749 -6.09 -27.75 -23.35
C GLY A 749 -5.44 -26.37 -23.23
N ALA A 750 -4.25 -26.23 -23.78
CA ALA A 750 -3.52 -24.97 -23.83
C ALA A 750 -2.50 -24.94 -24.98
N ALA A 751 -2.01 -23.76 -25.31
CA ALA A 751 -0.72 -23.60 -25.97
C ALA A 751 0.35 -23.50 -24.87
N TYR A 752 1.39 -24.32 -24.96
CA TYR A 752 2.53 -24.32 -24.06
C TYR A 752 3.77 -23.81 -24.79
N CYS A 753 4.45 -22.84 -24.19
CA CYS A 753 5.73 -22.31 -24.64
C CYS A 753 6.80 -22.53 -23.57
N SER A 754 7.85 -23.29 -23.88
CA SER A 754 8.93 -23.60 -22.91
C SER A 754 9.81 -22.38 -22.59
N GLN A 755 9.84 -21.40 -23.51
CA GLN A 755 10.72 -20.23 -23.47
C GLN A 755 10.15 -19.05 -22.68
N GLU A 756 8.89 -19.13 -22.22
CA GLU A 756 8.29 -18.08 -21.40
C GLU A 756 8.74 -18.12 -19.94
N GLY A 757 8.65 -16.96 -19.31
CA GLY A 757 9.07 -16.82 -17.93
C GLY A 757 8.62 -15.54 -17.26
N LYS A 758 9.31 -15.25 -16.17
CA LYS A 758 9.06 -14.08 -15.32
C LYS A 758 10.39 -13.53 -14.82
N ILE A 759 10.41 -12.24 -14.61
CA ILE A 759 11.52 -11.47 -14.06
C ILE A 759 10.96 -10.46 -13.04
N ASN A 760 11.81 -9.93 -12.16
CA ASN A 760 11.43 -8.84 -11.27
C ASN A 760 11.95 -7.49 -11.82
N PRO A 761 11.06 -6.64 -12.37
CA PRO A 761 11.45 -5.37 -12.97
C PRO A 761 12.05 -4.35 -11.99
N LEU A 762 11.77 -4.54 -10.71
CA LEU A 762 12.17 -3.62 -9.66
C LEU A 762 13.67 -3.72 -9.40
N VAL A 763 14.25 -4.91 -9.52
CA VAL A 763 15.67 -5.17 -9.30
C VAL A 763 16.45 -5.29 -10.61
N ALA A 764 15.88 -5.95 -11.63
CA ALA A 764 16.60 -6.22 -12.88
C ALA A 764 17.03 -4.93 -13.59
N THR A 765 16.13 -3.95 -13.76
CA THR A 765 16.49 -2.66 -14.39
C THR A 765 17.53 -1.89 -13.57
N GLN A 766 17.53 -2.02 -12.25
CA GLN A 766 18.50 -1.37 -11.38
C GLN A 766 19.91 -1.92 -11.63
N TYR A 767 20.05 -3.24 -11.77
CA TYR A 767 21.34 -3.85 -12.10
C TYR A 767 21.84 -3.46 -13.49
N ILE A 768 20.94 -3.26 -14.46
CA ILE A 768 21.32 -2.71 -15.78
C ILE A 768 21.79 -1.27 -15.66
N LEU A 769 21.13 -0.43 -14.84
CA LEU A 769 21.57 0.94 -14.57
C LEU A 769 22.98 0.98 -13.94
N GLU A 770 23.20 0.15 -12.93
CA GLU A 770 24.49 0.04 -12.23
C GLU A 770 25.59 -0.45 -13.17
N ALA A 771 25.29 -1.45 -14.01
CA ALA A 771 26.22 -1.92 -15.04
C ALA A 771 26.54 -0.83 -16.06
N ALA A 772 25.54 -0.08 -16.54
CA ALA A 772 25.77 0.99 -17.51
C ALA A 772 26.69 2.08 -16.93
N ARG A 773 26.47 2.48 -15.67
CA ARG A 773 27.32 3.43 -14.96
C ARG A 773 28.75 2.91 -14.77
N ARG A 774 28.89 1.66 -14.34
CA ARG A 774 30.19 0.99 -14.18
C ARG A 774 30.98 0.94 -15.48
N ASP A 775 30.29 0.67 -16.59
CA ASP A 775 30.90 0.54 -17.91
C ASP A 775 31.13 1.91 -18.59
N GLY A 776 30.76 3.04 -17.94
CA GLY A 776 31.16 4.39 -18.35
C GLY A 776 30.02 5.35 -18.71
N ALA A 777 28.76 4.90 -18.76
CA ALA A 777 27.63 5.77 -19.09
C ALA A 777 27.32 6.76 -17.96
N GLN A 778 27.14 8.04 -18.31
CA GLN A 778 26.73 9.08 -17.36
C GLN A 778 25.21 9.17 -17.34
N VAL A 779 24.58 9.07 -16.16
CA VAL A 779 23.11 9.10 -16.04
C VAL A 779 22.67 10.28 -15.17
N PHE A 780 21.98 11.24 -15.77
CA PHE A 780 21.43 12.41 -15.11
C PHE A 780 19.91 12.28 -14.92
N GLU A 781 19.52 11.97 -13.68
CA GLU A 781 18.13 11.98 -13.22
C GLU A 781 17.65 13.41 -12.92
N ASN A 782 16.34 13.60 -12.80
CA ASN A 782 15.68 14.91 -12.62
C ASN A 782 16.11 15.94 -13.70
N CYS A 783 16.39 15.45 -14.91
CA CYS A 783 16.93 16.17 -16.05
C CYS A 783 15.97 16.02 -17.23
N GLU A 784 14.91 16.83 -17.25
CA GLU A 784 13.90 16.78 -18.31
C GLU A 784 14.41 17.52 -19.54
N VAL A 785 14.30 16.89 -20.72
CA VAL A 785 14.53 17.57 -22.00
C VAL A 785 13.36 18.50 -22.29
N THR A 786 13.64 19.78 -22.50
CA THR A 786 12.63 20.84 -22.72
C THR A 786 12.67 21.41 -24.14
N GLY A 787 13.75 21.18 -24.89
CA GLY A 787 13.86 21.56 -26.29
C GLY A 787 15.10 20.96 -26.94
N ILE A 788 15.05 20.78 -28.26
CA ILE A 788 16.14 20.25 -29.07
C ILE A 788 16.28 21.13 -30.30
N THR A 789 17.52 21.52 -30.63
CA THR A 789 17.85 22.24 -31.86
C THR A 789 18.98 21.53 -32.59
N THR A 790 18.87 21.41 -33.90
CA THR A 790 19.93 20.88 -34.76
C THR A 790 21.07 21.90 -34.89
N SER A 791 22.31 21.42 -34.94
CA SER A 791 23.51 22.19 -35.26
C SER A 791 24.28 21.51 -36.40
N ASP A 792 25.30 22.19 -36.96
CA ASP A 792 26.08 21.66 -38.08
C ASP A 792 26.76 20.31 -37.77
N ASP A 793 27.10 20.07 -36.50
CA ASP A 793 27.80 18.87 -36.01
C ASP A 793 26.94 17.98 -35.08
N GLY A 794 25.61 18.17 -35.05
CA GLY A 794 24.70 17.32 -34.27
C GLY A 794 23.51 18.07 -33.66
N PHE A 795 23.40 18.03 -32.33
CA PHE A 795 22.26 18.55 -31.59
C PHE A 795 22.69 19.34 -30.35
N GLU A 796 22.01 20.45 -30.11
CA GLU A 796 22.00 21.13 -28.81
C GLU A 796 20.67 20.85 -28.11
N VAL A 797 20.73 20.23 -26.93
CA VAL A 797 19.58 19.77 -26.16
C VAL A 797 19.47 20.58 -24.88
N LYS A 798 18.38 21.35 -24.77
CA LYS A 798 18.04 22.10 -23.56
C LYS A 798 17.33 21.17 -22.58
N THR A 799 17.79 21.20 -21.34
CA THR A 799 17.21 20.43 -20.24
C THR A 799 16.83 21.34 -19.07
N SER A 800 16.06 20.81 -18.11
CA SER A 800 15.75 21.48 -16.85
C SER A 800 16.97 21.79 -15.98
N ARG A 801 18.13 21.16 -16.26
CA ARG A 801 19.36 21.32 -15.47
C ARG A 801 20.47 22.05 -16.21
N GLY A 802 20.41 22.19 -17.53
CA GLY A 802 21.48 22.78 -18.34
C GLY A 802 21.41 22.35 -19.81
N ILE A 803 22.51 22.50 -20.54
CA ILE A 803 22.60 22.15 -21.97
C ILE A 803 23.45 20.89 -22.13
N VAL A 804 22.98 19.98 -22.97
CA VAL A 804 23.74 18.82 -23.45
C VAL A 804 23.93 18.95 -24.95
N ARG A 805 25.17 18.89 -25.44
CA ARG A 805 25.49 18.82 -26.86
C ARG A 805 25.88 17.40 -27.22
N ALA A 806 25.27 16.88 -28.27
CA ALA A 806 25.45 15.50 -28.69
C ALA A 806 25.52 15.38 -30.21
N LYS A 807 26.40 14.52 -30.72
CA LYS A 807 26.46 14.23 -32.16
C LYS A 807 25.24 13.42 -32.61
N ARG A 808 24.72 12.56 -31.72
CA ARG A 808 23.58 11.69 -31.98
C ARG A 808 22.62 11.68 -30.79
N ILE A 809 21.34 11.47 -31.06
CA ILE A 809 20.29 11.31 -30.05
C ILE A 809 19.64 9.94 -30.24
N VAL A 810 19.45 9.20 -29.15
CA VAL A 810 18.57 8.03 -29.07
C VAL A 810 17.32 8.40 -28.28
N ASN A 811 16.17 8.43 -28.95
CA ASN A 811 14.86 8.59 -28.35
C ASN A 811 14.38 7.28 -27.74
N ALA A 812 14.59 7.12 -26.44
CA ALA A 812 14.13 5.99 -25.63
C ALA A 812 13.07 6.43 -24.58
N ALA A 813 12.36 7.53 -24.84
CA ALA A 813 11.44 8.17 -23.88
C ALA A 813 10.11 7.40 -23.66
N GLY A 814 10.02 6.15 -24.14
CA GLY A 814 8.84 5.30 -23.98
C GLY A 814 7.58 5.95 -24.53
N ALA A 815 6.52 6.00 -23.72
CA ALA A 815 5.24 6.63 -24.11
C ALA A 815 5.38 8.13 -24.47
N PHE A 816 6.47 8.79 -24.06
CA PHE A 816 6.73 10.21 -24.33
C PHE A 816 7.58 10.44 -25.59
N ALA A 817 7.92 9.39 -26.34
CA ALA A 817 8.75 9.49 -27.54
C ALA A 817 8.20 10.44 -28.62
N SER A 818 6.87 10.55 -28.72
CA SER A 818 6.19 11.50 -29.61
C SER A 818 6.48 12.96 -29.27
N ARG A 819 6.62 13.30 -27.98
CA ARG A 819 6.99 14.67 -27.55
C ARG A 819 8.43 15.01 -27.94
N ILE A 820 9.35 14.06 -27.85
CA ILE A 820 10.74 14.25 -28.28
C ILE A 820 10.83 14.46 -29.79
N GLY A 821 10.11 13.65 -30.58
CA GLY A 821 10.02 13.85 -32.03
C GLY A 821 9.46 15.22 -32.41
N ALA A 822 8.41 15.66 -31.71
CA ALA A 822 7.79 16.97 -31.94
C ALA A 822 8.76 18.16 -31.72
N MET A 823 9.71 18.05 -30.78
CA MET A 823 10.75 19.08 -30.57
C MET A 823 11.67 19.26 -31.79
N LEU A 824 11.81 18.21 -32.61
CA LEU A 824 12.58 18.19 -33.86
C LEU A 824 11.70 18.37 -35.11
N GLY A 825 10.39 18.60 -34.94
CA GLY A 825 9.45 18.74 -36.05
C GLY A 825 9.14 17.44 -36.81
N VAL A 826 9.38 16.27 -36.20
CA VAL A 826 9.10 14.96 -36.82
C VAL A 826 8.01 14.19 -36.07
N ASP A 827 7.20 13.43 -36.80
CA ASP A 827 6.13 12.59 -36.24
C ASP A 827 6.69 11.24 -35.77
N VAL A 828 6.46 10.90 -34.51
CA VAL A 828 6.79 9.58 -33.92
C VAL A 828 5.49 8.97 -33.38
N PRO A 829 4.92 7.94 -34.05
CA PRO A 829 3.55 7.47 -33.80
C PRO A 829 3.47 6.58 -32.55
N VAL A 830 3.73 7.17 -31.39
CA VAL A 830 3.74 6.50 -30.08
C VAL A 830 2.72 7.16 -29.16
N PHE A 831 1.88 6.32 -28.55
CA PHE A 831 0.82 6.73 -27.63
C PHE A 831 1.03 6.13 -26.24
N GLY A 832 0.48 6.80 -25.22
CA GLY A 832 0.37 6.23 -23.89
C GLY A 832 -0.90 5.40 -23.74
N ALA A 833 -0.82 4.28 -23.02
CA ALA A 833 -1.98 3.48 -22.63
C ALA A 833 -1.82 3.00 -21.18
N PRO A 834 -2.47 3.63 -20.18
CA PRO A 834 -2.33 3.20 -18.80
C PRO A 834 -2.95 1.81 -18.59
N LEU A 835 -2.18 0.90 -17.99
CA LEU A 835 -2.61 -0.44 -17.63
C LEU A 835 -2.50 -0.64 -16.11
N GLN A 836 -3.26 -1.59 -15.56
CA GLN A 836 -3.25 -1.91 -14.14
C GLN A 836 -2.90 -3.35 -13.81
N MET A 837 -2.38 -3.53 -12.60
CA MET A 837 -2.02 -4.81 -12.03
C MET A 837 -2.57 -4.94 -10.61
N VAL A 838 -2.88 -6.18 -10.21
CA VAL A 838 -3.40 -6.54 -8.90
C VAL A 838 -2.46 -7.52 -8.21
N VAL A 839 -2.29 -7.38 -6.89
CA VAL A 839 -1.42 -8.25 -6.08
C VAL A 839 -2.18 -8.82 -4.90
N THR A 840 -2.12 -10.13 -4.75
CA THR A 840 -2.64 -10.84 -3.59
C THR A 840 -1.64 -10.83 -2.44
N GLU A 841 -2.09 -11.18 -1.24
CA GLU A 841 -1.15 -11.61 -0.21
C GLU A 841 -0.32 -12.83 -0.64
N ALA A 842 0.80 -13.06 0.05
CA ALA A 842 1.71 -14.15 -0.28
C ALA A 842 1.13 -15.50 0.15
N ALA A 843 1.30 -16.51 -0.71
CA ALA A 843 0.97 -17.91 -0.46
C ALA A 843 2.19 -18.81 -0.73
N ALA A 844 2.10 -20.08 -0.33
CA ALA A 844 3.08 -21.08 -0.75
C ALA A 844 3.05 -21.25 -2.28
N PRO A 845 4.13 -21.73 -2.92
CA PRO A 845 4.14 -22.00 -4.36
C PRO A 845 2.96 -22.88 -4.77
N LEU A 846 2.21 -22.43 -5.76
CA LEU A 846 1.00 -23.09 -6.26
C LEU A 846 1.02 -23.22 -7.78
N ILE A 847 1.52 -22.19 -8.48
CA ILE A 847 1.74 -22.25 -9.93
C ILE A 847 3.20 -21.94 -10.26
N SER A 848 3.70 -22.57 -11.31
CA SER A 848 5.08 -22.35 -11.78
C SER A 848 5.12 -21.47 -13.02
N CYS A 849 4.30 -21.79 -14.02
CA CYS A 849 4.21 -21.17 -15.33
C CYS A 849 3.67 -19.74 -15.28
N LEU A 850 3.98 -18.97 -16.32
CA LEU A 850 3.22 -17.79 -16.67
C LEU A 850 1.89 -18.23 -17.31
N VAL A 851 0.76 -17.72 -16.83
CA VAL A 851 -0.57 -18.14 -17.31
C VAL A 851 -1.29 -16.99 -18.00
N ALA A 852 -1.78 -17.24 -19.21
CA ALA A 852 -2.62 -16.39 -20.02
C ALA A 852 -3.87 -17.15 -20.48
N HIS A 853 -4.83 -16.46 -21.07
CA HIS A 853 -6.08 -17.04 -21.55
C HIS A 853 -6.30 -16.78 -23.05
N ALA A 854 -6.80 -17.78 -23.79
CA ALA A 854 -6.95 -17.73 -25.24
C ALA A 854 -7.93 -16.66 -25.73
N ASP A 855 -8.94 -16.29 -24.93
CA ASP A 855 -9.98 -15.32 -25.30
C ASP A 855 -10.22 -14.19 -24.28
N ARG A 856 -9.41 -14.12 -23.22
CA ARG A 856 -9.64 -13.18 -22.11
C ARG A 856 -8.35 -12.47 -21.74
N HIS A 857 -8.45 -11.20 -21.36
CA HIS A 857 -7.31 -10.42 -20.87
C HIS A 857 -6.77 -10.99 -19.55
N LEU A 858 -5.68 -11.77 -19.61
CA LEU A 858 -4.99 -12.30 -18.43
C LEU A 858 -3.49 -12.45 -18.69
N THR A 859 -2.70 -11.95 -17.74
CA THR A 859 -1.38 -12.48 -17.45
C THR A 859 -1.28 -12.69 -15.95
N LEU A 860 -0.87 -13.88 -15.54
CA LEU A 860 -0.91 -14.29 -14.15
C LEU A 860 0.34 -15.07 -13.83
N LYS A 861 1.02 -14.67 -12.75
CA LYS A 861 2.19 -15.36 -12.25
C LYS A 861 2.28 -15.30 -10.74
N GLN A 862 2.99 -16.26 -10.17
CA GLN A 862 3.41 -16.21 -8.77
C GLN A 862 4.89 -15.79 -8.67
N ALA A 863 5.16 -14.73 -7.92
CA ALA A 863 6.50 -14.22 -7.66
C ALA A 863 7.23 -15.06 -6.59
N ALA A 864 8.56 -14.93 -6.50
CA ALA A 864 9.38 -15.71 -5.55
C ALA A 864 9.04 -15.44 -4.07
N ASN A 865 8.52 -14.24 -3.77
CA ASN A 865 8.03 -13.87 -2.44
C ASN A 865 6.65 -14.47 -2.11
N GLY A 866 6.03 -15.20 -3.05
CA GLY A 866 4.76 -15.91 -2.89
C GLY A 866 3.52 -15.10 -3.31
N ASN A 867 3.64 -13.81 -3.65
CA ASN A 867 2.51 -13.03 -4.14
C ASN A 867 2.11 -13.47 -5.55
N PHE A 868 0.81 -13.47 -5.84
CA PHE A 868 0.32 -13.51 -7.21
C PHE A 868 0.28 -12.09 -7.77
N ILE A 869 0.78 -11.92 -8.99
CA ILE A 869 0.69 -10.70 -9.77
C ILE A 869 -0.24 -11.00 -10.93
N ILE A 870 -1.34 -10.25 -10.99
CA ILE A 870 -2.42 -10.40 -11.95
C ILE A 870 -2.44 -9.14 -12.82
N GLY A 871 -2.37 -9.32 -14.12
CA GLY A 871 -2.43 -8.25 -15.11
C GLY A 871 -3.12 -8.76 -16.37
N GLY A 872 -2.61 -8.38 -17.54
CA GLY A 872 -3.09 -8.86 -18.83
C GLY A 872 -3.76 -7.80 -19.69
N GLY A 873 -3.29 -6.55 -19.65
CA GLY A 873 -3.81 -5.50 -20.54
C GLY A 873 -5.05 -4.76 -20.04
N TRP A 874 -5.48 -4.99 -18.80
CA TRP A 874 -6.61 -4.27 -18.22
C TRP A 874 -6.34 -2.76 -18.12
N THR A 875 -7.27 -1.98 -18.66
CA THR A 875 -7.15 -0.52 -18.76
C THR A 875 -7.18 0.14 -17.38
N ALA A 876 -6.32 1.14 -17.19
CA ALA A 876 -6.36 2.06 -16.06
C ALA A 876 -6.85 3.46 -16.48
N GLY A 877 -7.20 4.29 -15.50
CA GLY A 877 -7.52 5.70 -15.71
C GLY A 877 -6.36 6.62 -15.35
N LEU A 878 -6.59 7.93 -15.48
CA LEU A 878 -5.77 8.95 -14.87
C LEU A 878 -6.52 9.57 -13.68
N ASP A 879 -5.79 9.88 -12.62
CA ASP A 879 -6.30 10.71 -11.52
C ASP A 879 -6.55 12.14 -12.04
N PRO A 880 -7.73 12.73 -11.78
CA PRO A 880 -8.08 14.03 -12.36
C PRO A 880 -7.23 15.20 -11.84
N VAL A 881 -6.54 15.06 -10.70
CA VAL A 881 -5.81 16.15 -10.04
C VAL A 881 -4.33 16.12 -10.38
N HIS A 882 -3.69 14.97 -10.20
CA HIS A 882 -2.27 14.75 -10.42
C HIS A 882 -1.96 14.14 -11.80
N GLN A 883 -2.98 13.70 -12.53
CA GLN A 883 -2.85 13.02 -13.84
C GLN A 883 -1.95 11.79 -13.76
N HIS A 884 -1.94 11.11 -12.60
CA HIS A 884 -1.21 9.86 -12.40
C HIS A 884 -2.06 8.68 -12.85
N PRO A 885 -1.47 7.62 -13.44
CA PRO A 885 -2.18 6.36 -13.65
C PRO A 885 -2.83 5.87 -12.35
N ARG A 886 -4.12 5.54 -12.41
CA ARG A 886 -4.88 4.97 -11.29
C ARG A 886 -5.68 3.74 -11.74
N PRO A 887 -5.82 2.70 -10.89
CA PRO A 887 -6.71 1.58 -11.18
C PRO A 887 -8.18 2.03 -11.29
N LEU A 888 -8.94 1.35 -12.15
CA LEU A 888 -10.38 1.48 -12.28
C LEU A 888 -11.08 0.33 -11.55
N LEU A 889 -12.21 0.64 -10.89
CA LEU A 889 -13.00 -0.37 -10.15
C LEU A 889 -13.47 -1.49 -11.08
N SER A 890 -14.04 -1.14 -12.24
CA SER A 890 -14.51 -2.12 -13.24
C SER A 890 -13.40 -3.01 -13.78
N SER A 891 -12.19 -2.46 -13.99
CA SER A 891 -11.03 -3.23 -14.42
C SER A 891 -10.50 -4.16 -13.32
N LEU A 892 -10.56 -3.75 -12.05
CA LEU A 892 -10.24 -4.64 -10.92
C LEU A 892 -11.21 -5.81 -10.89
N GLU A 893 -12.51 -5.53 -11.03
CA GLU A 893 -13.56 -6.55 -11.00
C GLU A 893 -13.36 -7.62 -12.08
N GLY A 894 -13.22 -7.20 -13.33
CA GLY A 894 -13.05 -8.11 -14.47
C GLY A 894 -11.73 -8.88 -14.42
N ASN A 895 -10.62 -8.21 -14.07
CA ASN A 895 -9.32 -8.87 -13.99
C ASN A 895 -9.29 -9.95 -12.91
N LEU A 896 -9.88 -9.66 -11.74
CA LEU A 896 -9.98 -10.63 -10.65
C LEU A 896 -10.94 -11.78 -10.99
N TRP A 897 -12.02 -11.52 -11.74
CA TRP A 897 -12.92 -12.56 -12.21
C TRP A 897 -12.21 -13.56 -13.13
N VAL A 898 -11.46 -13.09 -14.12
CA VAL A 898 -10.70 -13.96 -15.03
C VAL A 898 -9.64 -14.74 -14.22
N ALA A 899 -8.89 -14.07 -13.35
CA ALA A 899 -7.85 -14.71 -12.54
C ALA A 899 -8.37 -15.86 -11.67
N GLN A 900 -9.47 -15.66 -10.95
CA GLN A 900 -10.06 -16.73 -10.13
C GLN A 900 -10.78 -17.80 -10.96
N HIS A 901 -11.24 -17.46 -12.17
CA HIS A 901 -11.78 -18.44 -13.10
C HIS A 901 -10.69 -19.41 -13.56
N VAL A 902 -9.49 -18.89 -13.84
CA VAL A 902 -8.33 -19.68 -14.25
C VAL A 902 -7.69 -20.44 -13.09
N VAL A 903 -7.51 -19.78 -11.93
CA VAL A 903 -6.92 -20.38 -10.71
C VAL A 903 -7.93 -20.26 -9.55
N PRO A 904 -8.84 -21.24 -9.36
CA PRO A 904 -9.91 -21.16 -8.36
C PRO A 904 -9.42 -20.92 -6.93
N ALA A 905 -8.24 -21.43 -6.58
CA ALA A 905 -7.64 -21.25 -5.26
C ALA A 905 -7.38 -19.78 -4.88
N LEU A 906 -7.37 -18.84 -5.84
CA LEU A 906 -7.24 -17.41 -5.55
C LEU A 906 -8.43 -16.83 -4.76
N ARG A 907 -9.59 -17.50 -4.76
CA ARG A 907 -10.76 -17.14 -3.91
C ARG A 907 -10.45 -17.21 -2.41
N LYS A 908 -9.40 -17.94 -2.05
CA LYS A 908 -8.90 -18.12 -0.69
C LYS A 908 -8.01 -16.97 -0.21
N LEU A 909 -7.68 -16.00 -1.08
CA LEU A 909 -6.72 -14.92 -0.79
C LEU A 909 -7.35 -13.54 -0.76
N HIS A 910 -6.71 -12.63 -0.02
CA HIS A 910 -7.00 -11.20 -0.10
C HIS A 910 -6.15 -10.51 -1.17
N VAL A 911 -6.75 -9.53 -1.85
CA VAL A 911 -6.02 -8.50 -2.58
C VAL A 911 -5.45 -7.51 -1.57
N ILE A 912 -4.15 -7.23 -1.65
CA ILE A 912 -3.46 -6.32 -0.71
C ILE A 912 -3.08 -4.97 -1.35
N ARG A 913 -2.95 -4.93 -2.68
CA ARG A 913 -2.68 -3.71 -3.45
C ARG A 913 -2.97 -3.92 -4.94
N SER A 914 -3.13 -2.81 -5.63
CA SER A 914 -3.19 -2.70 -7.08
C SER A 914 -2.55 -1.38 -7.48
N TRP A 915 -1.91 -1.34 -8.63
CA TRP A 915 -1.28 -0.13 -9.15
C TRP A 915 -1.54 -0.02 -10.65
N ALA A 916 -1.36 1.19 -11.17
CA ALA A 916 -1.40 1.46 -12.59
C ALA A 916 -0.07 2.03 -13.06
N ALA A 917 0.30 1.73 -14.30
CA ALA A 917 1.50 2.21 -14.95
C ALA A 917 1.19 2.62 -16.38
N MET A 918 1.92 3.62 -16.88
CA MET A 918 1.81 3.99 -18.29
C MET A 918 2.45 2.92 -19.17
N ASN A 919 1.67 2.28 -20.04
CA ASN A 919 2.20 1.43 -21.11
C ASN A 919 2.46 2.25 -22.39
N ILE A 920 3.26 1.67 -23.27
CA ILE A 920 3.53 2.18 -24.61
C ILE A 920 2.56 1.48 -25.58
N ASN A 921 1.85 2.25 -26.40
CA ASN A 921 1.00 1.72 -27.47
C ASN A 921 1.47 2.25 -28.83
N ILE A 922 1.70 1.30 -29.76
CA ILE A 922 2.14 1.52 -31.14
C ILE A 922 1.22 0.66 -32.03
N ASP A 923 1.77 -0.37 -32.70
CA ASP A 923 1.08 -1.36 -33.55
C ASP A 923 1.48 -2.81 -33.17
N GLY A 924 2.00 -3.00 -31.96
CA GLY A 924 2.56 -4.26 -31.46
C GLY A 924 4.05 -4.46 -31.71
N ALA A 925 4.65 -3.73 -32.66
CA ALA A 925 6.08 -3.81 -32.97
C ALA A 925 6.88 -2.61 -32.43
N PRO A 926 8.20 -2.77 -32.16
CA PRO A 926 9.04 -1.64 -31.78
C PRO A 926 9.27 -0.66 -32.94
N ILE A 927 9.71 0.56 -32.61
CA ILE A 927 10.25 1.54 -33.56
C ILE A 927 11.75 1.62 -33.30
N LEU A 928 12.54 1.15 -34.28
CA LEU A 928 13.99 1.04 -34.21
C LEU A 928 14.68 1.75 -35.38
N GLY A 929 15.78 2.42 -35.08
CA GLY A 929 16.70 2.97 -36.06
C GLY A 929 16.57 4.47 -36.30
N GLU A 930 17.42 4.96 -37.20
CA GLU A 930 17.55 6.36 -37.55
C GLU A 930 16.30 6.89 -38.27
N HIS A 931 15.89 8.11 -37.94
CA HIS A 931 14.78 8.76 -38.60
C HIS A 931 15.20 9.21 -40.01
N PRO A 932 14.45 8.86 -41.07
CA PRO A 932 14.89 9.07 -42.45
C PRO A 932 15.06 10.55 -42.85
N SER A 933 14.34 11.46 -42.18
CA SER A 933 14.45 12.91 -42.41
C SER A 933 15.28 13.65 -41.36
N MET A 934 15.91 12.95 -40.41
CA MET A 934 16.67 13.56 -39.32
C MET A 934 17.90 12.70 -38.99
N PRO A 935 19.00 12.84 -39.75
CA PRO A 935 20.25 12.13 -39.48
C PRO A 935 20.75 12.37 -38.06
N GLY A 936 21.29 11.34 -37.42
CA GLY A 936 21.73 11.34 -36.03
C GLY A 936 20.61 11.15 -35.00
N PHE A 937 19.33 11.14 -35.40
CA PHE A 937 18.20 10.92 -34.50
C PHE A 937 17.63 9.50 -34.62
N PHE A 938 17.95 8.64 -33.63
CA PHE A 938 17.54 7.25 -33.56
C PHE A 938 16.35 7.06 -32.64
N ASN A 939 15.46 6.12 -32.96
CA ASN A 939 14.35 5.72 -32.09
C ASN A 939 14.61 4.32 -31.50
N ALA A 940 14.28 4.14 -30.22
CA ALA A 940 14.36 2.89 -29.50
C ALA A 940 13.14 2.73 -28.57
N VAL A 941 11.97 2.46 -29.16
CA VAL A 941 10.67 2.46 -28.45
C VAL A 941 9.93 1.15 -28.68
N THR A 942 9.31 0.57 -27.66
CA THR A 942 8.73 -0.78 -27.73
C THR A 942 7.49 -0.99 -26.86
N SER A 943 6.48 -1.70 -27.40
CA SER A 943 5.20 -2.02 -26.75
C SER A 943 5.27 -3.28 -25.86
N ASN A 944 5.99 -4.33 -26.26
CA ASN A 944 6.36 -5.47 -25.39
C ASN A 944 7.69 -5.16 -24.67
N GLY A 945 7.74 -3.97 -24.05
CA GLY A 945 9.00 -3.29 -23.82
C GLY A 945 9.90 -3.89 -22.75
N TYR A 946 9.36 -4.63 -21.79
CA TYR A 946 10.18 -5.26 -20.77
C TYR A 946 10.88 -6.53 -21.27
N THR A 947 10.15 -7.38 -22.00
CA THR A 947 10.73 -8.55 -22.67
C THR A 947 11.80 -8.12 -23.66
N LEU A 948 11.49 -7.15 -24.53
CA LEU A 948 12.35 -6.71 -25.64
C LEU A 948 13.45 -5.71 -25.23
N GLY A 949 13.43 -5.18 -24.01
CA GLY A 949 14.31 -4.08 -23.58
C GLY A 949 15.79 -4.29 -23.91
N PRO A 950 16.43 -5.40 -23.47
CA PRO A 950 17.83 -5.67 -23.75
C PRO A 950 18.16 -5.77 -25.24
N ILE A 951 17.37 -6.54 -26.02
CA ILE A 951 17.67 -6.73 -27.45
C ILE A 951 17.47 -5.43 -28.24
N VAL A 952 16.44 -4.64 -27.89
CA VAL A 952 16.22 -3.30 -28.49
C VAL A 952 17.42 -2.39 -28.23
N GLY A 953 17.94 -2.41 -27.01
CA GLY A 953 19.12 -1.62 -26.66
C GLY A 953 20.38 -2.07 -27.40
N GLN A 954 20.62 -3.39 -27.48
CA GLN A 954 21.77 -3.94 -28.22
C GLN A 954 21.70 -3.65 -29.72
N LEU A 955 20.53 -3.78 -30.34
CA LEU A 955 20.36 -3.50 -31.77
C LEU A 955 20.55 -2.01 -32.06
N THR A 956 20.02 -1.16 -31.18
CA THR A 956 20.14 0.30 -31.31
C THR A 956 21.59 0.74 -31.15
N SER A 957 22.34 0.19 -30.18
CA SER A 957 23.76 0.52 -30.04
C SER A 957 24.57 0.20 -31.30
N ARG A 958 24.31 -0.94 -31.94
CA ARG A 958 24.95 -1.33 -33.20
C ARG A 958 24.61 -0.37 -34.33
N LEU A 959 23.33 0.02 -34.46
CA LEU A 959 22.90 0.99 -35.49
C LEU A 959 23.56 2.36 -35.29
N VAL A 960 23.62 2.85 -34.05
CA VAL A 960 24.28 4.13 -33.69
C VAL A 960 25.76 4.12 -34.06
N LEU A 961 26.42 2.96 -33.90
CA LEU A 961 27.83 2.76 -34.24
C LEU A 961 28.06 2.41 -35.73
N GLY A 962 27.01 2.38 -36.56
CA GLY A 962 27.12 2.04 -37.98
C GLY A 962 27.49 0.57 -38.26
N ARG A 963 27.21 -0.34 -37.33
CA ARG A 963 27.55 -1.77 -37.43
C ARG A 963 26.34 -2.58 -37.93
N GLU A 964 26.62 -3.69 -38.63
CA GLU A 964 25.57 -4.63 -39.05
C GLU A 964 24.83 -5.22 -37.84
N THR A 965 23.54 -5.51 -37.94
CA THR A 965 22.71 -5.99 -36.81
C THR A 965 22.39 -7.49 -36.87
N ASP A 966 22.95 -8.20 -37.85
CA ASP A 966 22.68 -9.60 -38.17
C ASP A 966 21.17 -9.93 -38.37
N ARG A 967 20.34 -8.88 -38.57
CA ARG A 967 18.87 -8.96 -38.62
C ARG A 967 18.29 -7.96 -39.60
N ALA A 968 17.19 -8.36 -40.24
CA ALA A 968 16.38 -7.44 -41.03
C ALA A 968 15.51 -6.57 -40.10
N LEU A 969 15.93 -5.32 -39.87
CA LEU A 969 15.20 -4.38 -39.02
C LEU A 969 14.24 -3.46 -39.78
N GLN A 970 14.15 -3.59 -41.11
CA GLN A 970 13.22 -2.81 -41.94
C GLN A 970 11.76 -2.85 -41.44
N PRO A 971 11.21 -3.99 -40.98
CA PRO A 971 9.85 -4.01 -40.46
C PRO A 971 9.66 -3.24 -39.14
N PHE A 972 10.75 -2.87 -38.46
CA PHE A 972 10.73 -2.06 -37.23
C PHE A 972 11.12 -0.61 -37.47
N SER A 973 11.47 -0.22 -38.70
CA SER A 973 11.76 1.16 -39.05
C SER A 973 10.51 2.04 -38.91
N ILE A 974 10.70 3.31 -38.55
CA ILE A 974 9.63 4.31 -38.51
C ILE A 974 9.00 4.56 -39.89
N SER A 975 9.76 4.30 -40.97
CA SER A 975 9.27 4.45 -42.36
C SER A 975 8.07 3.57 -42.67
N ARG A 976 7.78 2.52 -41.88
CA ARG A 976 6.58 1.68 -42.05
C ARG A 976 5.28 2.46 -41.89
N PHE A 977 5.29 3.55 -41.13
CA PHE A 977 4.11 4.41 -40.91
C PHE A 977 3.91 5.45 -42.02
N GLN A 978 4.89 5.62 -42.93
CA GLN A 978 4.83 6.64 -43.98
C GLN A 978 4.03 6.16 -45.22
N LYS A 979 3.86 4.84 -45.41
CA LYS A 979 3.22 4.25 -46.62
C LYS A 979 1.69 4.10 -46.57
N GLY A 980 1.00 4.70 -45.60
CA GLY A 980 -0.45 4.52 -45.38
C GLY A 980 -1.26 5.81 -45.19
N ARG A 981 -0.69 6.99 -45.48
CA ARG A 981 -1.39 8.29 -45.44
C ARG A 981 -1.53 8.90 -46.84
N ALA A 982 -2.11 8.15 -47.78
CA ALA A 982 -2.57 8.66 -49.07
C ALA A 982 -4.09 8.61 -49.12
#